data_AF-A0A535FC99-F1
#
_entry.id   AF-A0A535FC99-F1
#
_cell.length_a   1.000
_cell.length_b   1.000
_cell.length_c   1.000
_cell.angle_alpha   90.00
_cell.angle_beta   90.00
_cell.angle_gamma   90.00
#
_symmetry.space_group_name_H-M   'P 1'
#
loop_
_entity.id
_entity.type
_entity.pdbx_description
1 polymer ?
#
loop_
_entity_poly.entity_id
_entity_poly.type
_entity_poly.pdbx_seq_one_letter_code
_entity_poly.pdbx_strand_id
1 'polypeptide(L)'
;MPLQTPSLDDRHFQDIVDQAKRLIPHYCREWTDHNVSDPGVTLIELFAWMTDMLLYRVNLVPDKNYIKFLELIGVQLEEPRAATAPITFYLSAAQPVEVTIPADTEVATVRTETSPAIIFTTEEDLTIRPPTVIDAFTRNASRDNNTPWTRHNLGQTGLLSRRIAIFPSQPGPGDAFYLALEKDHSRHVLALVLNCELAGGAGVDPNNPPIQWEVWQGGSTRWAPCELDHDGTGGFNVSGEIILHTPAMAQREFEGINAYWLRCRLTDAQAGRGAYRVSPALQQLRVEARGGTVGTRHAISIQKEVLGTSDGTPGQTFELLHTPILALDPARDYLVEETPVGELQRWQEVADFADSKPEDRHFTLDKLDGTLTLGPSLLQPDGQIYRFGAAPDKGSVLRFSRYQYGGGVIGNVAQGTLSVLKSSIPYVARVTNRAAAVAGRDAQSLEDAKLRAPQKLRTRTRAVTADDYEYLTCRVPGVARARCLAPGAQPGDRNDPQPGQVFVVVLPQTDAQQGRIPLERLTLSAELRSAVIAHLNARRLLGTALEVRQPQYIWVSVQAVLHVPERSDPDLITDVQQRAEEALYRYLNPYVGGPHGDGWPFGRSLNRSEIYGLLQSVEYVEYVEDVQMSVSESAGGANPGPATGTRTVQVSRHGLICSDQHQVKVI
;
A
#
# COMPACT_ATOMS: atom_id res chain seq x y z
N MET A 1 21.69 12.31 -6.68
CA MET A 1 22.23 13.69 -6.74
C MET A 1 21.22 14.52 -7.51
N PRO A 2 20.70 15.63 -6.96
CA PRO A 2 19.83 16.52 -7.72
C PRO A 2 20.61 17.00 -8.96
N LEU A 3 19.93 17.06 -10.10
CA LEU A 3 20.51 17.61 -11.32
C LEU A 3 20.86 19.07 -11.04
N GLN A 4 22.14 19.42 -11.05
CA GLN A 4 22.54 20.82 -10.87
C GLN A 4 22.03 21.64 -12.05
N THR A 5 21.19 22.64 -11.79
CA THR A 5 20.76 23.60 -12.79
C THR A 5 22.00 24.31 -13.34
N PRO A 6 22.23 24.32 -14.66
CA PRO A 6 23.38 24.99 -15.24
C PRO A 6 23.27 26.50 -14.99
N SER A 7 24.31 27.11 -14.42
CA SER A 7 24.43 28.56 -14.36
C SER A 7 24.71 29.08 -15.77
N LEU A 8 23.85 29.92 -16.31
CA LEU A 8 24.05 30.53 -17.63
C LEU A 8 25.16 31.58 -17.57
N ASP A 9 25.31 32.25 -16.43
CA ASP A 9 26.40 33.17 -16.11
C ASP A 9 26.80 32.93 -14.66
N ASP A 10 28.09 32.71 -14.39
CA ASP A 10 28.64 32.40 -13.06
C ASP A 10 29.32 33.61 -12.40
N ARG A 11 29.28 34.79 -13.04
CA ARG A 11 29.83 36.02 -12.47
C ARG A 11 28.99 36.49 -11.29
N HIS A 12 29.67 36.81 -10.20
CA HIS A 12 29.08 37.43 -9.01
C HIS A 12 29.40 38.92 -9.00
N PHE A 13 28.78 39.66 -8.07
CA PHE A 13 29.03 41.09 -7.84
C PHE A 13 30.51 41.49 -7.98
N GLN A 14 31.42 40.80 -7.28
CA GLN A 14 32.84 41.16 -7.27
C GLN A 14 33.51 40.96 -8.63
N ASP A 15 33.14 39.91 -9.36
CA ASP A 15 33.68 39.65 -10.69
C ASP A 15 33.31 40.77 -11.67
N ILE A 16 32.09 41.29 -11.54
CA ILE A 16 31.57 42.39 -12.36
C ILE A 16 32.28 43.70 -11.99
N VAL A 17 32.47 43.99 -10.71
CA VAL A 17 33.24 45.16 -10.23
C VAL A 17 34.67 45.12 -10.75
N ASP A 18 35.34 43.98 -10.60
CA ASP A 18 36.73 43.81 -11.03
C ASP A 18 36.87 43.91 -12.56
N GLN A 19 35.92 43.33 -13.30
CA GLN A 19 35.87 43.44 -14.75
C GLN A 19 35.67 44.90 -15.19
N ALA A 20 34.73 45.63 -14.57
CA ALA A 20 34.49 47.03 -14.86
C ALA A 20 35.72 47.90 -14.56
N LYS A 21 36.39 47.68 -13.41
CA LYS A 21 37.63 48.37 -13.05
C LYS A 21 38.75 48.12 -14.06
N ARG A 22 38.91 46.88 -14.56
CA ARG A 22 39.90 46.54 -15.60
C ARG A 22 39.64 47.26 -16.94
N LEU A 23 38.40 47.68 -17.21
CA LEU A 23 38.03 48.38 -18.44
C LEU A 23 38.24 49.90 -18.35
N ILE A 24 38.42 50.47 -17.15
CA ILE A 24 38.62 51.92 -16.94
C ILE A 24 39.78 52.47 -17.80
N PRO A 25 40.99 51.86 -17.84
CA PRO A 25 42.09 52.38 -18.65
C PRO A 25 41.82 52.40 -20.16
N HIS A 26 40.86 51.60 -20.62
CA HIS A 26 40.47 51.55 -22.03
C HIS A 26 39.50 52.67 -22.39
N TYR A 27 38.45 52.86 -21.60
CA TYR A 27 37.35 53.78 -21.90
C TYR A 27 37.49 55.17 -21.29
N CYS A 28 38.15 55.28 -20.13
CA CYS A 28 38.20 56.49 -19.30
C CYS A 28 39.63 56.75 -18.80
N ARG A 29 40.57 56.99 -19.73
CA ARG A 29 42.00 57.21 -19.40
C ARG A 29 42.25 58.38 -18.45
N GLU A 30 41.34 59.36 -18.44
CA GLU A 30 41.41 60.54 -17.58
C GLU A 30 41.02 60.24 -16.12
N TRP A 31 40.34 59.12 -15.87
CA TRP A 31 39.91 58.72 -14.54
C TRP A 31 41.01 57.92 -13.84
N THR A 32 41.67 58.54 -12.87
CA THR A 32 42.88 58.02 -12.21
C THR A 32 42.68 57.59 -10.76
N ASP A 33 41.61 58.04 -10.09
CA ASP A 33 41.29 57.63 -8.71
C ASP A 33 40.32 56.45 -8.69
N HIS A 34 40.81 55.27 -8.29
CA HIS A 34 40.03 54.03 -8.24
C HIS A 34 39.82 53.54 -6.80
N ASN A 35 39.95 54.42 -5.81
CA ASN A 35 39.69 54.10 -4.41
C ASN A 35 38.20 53.80 -4.16
N VAL A 36 37.91 53.05 -3.10
CA VAL A 36 36.52 52.68 -2.73
C VAL A 36 35.67 53.92 -2.43
N SER A 37 36.29 55.01 -1.97
CA SER A 37 35.63 56.28 -1.69
C SER A 37 35.30 57.12 -2.93
N ASP A 38 35.76 56.72 -4.12
CA ASP A 38 35.49 57.43 -5.36
C ASP A 38 34.01 57.24 -5.78
N PRO A 39 33.26 58.33 -6.07
CA PRO A 39 31.87 58.23 -6.49
C PRO A 39 31.66 57.42 -7.78
N GLY A 40 32.63 57.41 -8.69
CA GLY A 40 32.61 56.60 -9.90
C GLY A 40 32.74 55.10 -9.58
N VAL A 41 33.58 54.73 -8.61
CA VAL A 41 33.66 53.35 -8.11
C VAL A 41 32.35 52.95 -7.42
N THR A 42 31.72 53.85 -6.66
CA THR A 42 30.39 53.61 -6.06
C THR A 42 29.32 53.35 -7.13
N LEU A 43 29.37 54.08 -8.26
CA LEU A 43 28.48 53.82 -9.39
C LEU A 43 28.77 52.46 -10.04
N ILE A 44 30.03 52.09 -10.23
CA ILE A 44 30.40 50.73 -10.71
C ILE A 44 29.81 49.67 -9.79
N GLU A 45 29.94 49.81 -8.48
CA GLU A 45 29.37 48.87 -7.50
C GLU A 45 27.84 48.82 -7.60
N LEU A 46 27.15 49.96 -7.70
CA LEU A 46 25.69 49.99 -7.88
C LEU A 46 25.25 49.25 -9.15
N PHE A 47 25.91 49.51 -10.28
CA PHE A 47 25.59 48.83 -11.54
C PHE A 47 25.97 47.35 -11.51
N ALA A 48 27.07 46.99 -10.85
CA ALA A 48 27.46 45.60 -10.64
C ALA A 48 26.40 44.85 -9.82
N TRP A 49 25.89 45.47 -8.76
CA TRP A 49 24.80 44.91 -7.95
C TRP A 49 23.50 44.74 -8.76
N MET A 50 23.09 45.75 -9.53
CA MET A 50 21.92 45.64 -10.41
C MET A 50 22.10 44.52 -11.45
N THR A 51 23.31 44.37 -11.99
CA THR A 51 23.64 43.33 -12.97
C THR A 51 23.63 41.95 -12.33
N ASP A 52 24.19 41.79 -11.14
CA ASP A 52 24.16 40.55 -10.34
C ASP A 52 22.72 40.08 -10.07
N MET A 53 21.81 41.01 -9.73
CA MET A 53 20.37 40.68 -9.60
C MET A 53 19.73 40.21 -10.92
N LEU A 54 20.16 40.74 -12.06
CA LEU A 54 19.69 40.29 -13.38
C LEU A 54 20.26 38.92 -13.72
N LEU A 55 21.55 38.68 -13.44
CA LEU A 55 22.18 37.37 -13.64
C LEU A 55 21.49 36.29 -12.79
N TYR A 56 21.16 36.60 -11.53
CA TYR A 56 20.35 35.72 -10.69
C TYR A 56 19.02 35.33 -11.36
N ARG A 57 18.28 36.30 -11.94
CA ARG A 57 17.02 36.03 -12.64
C ARG A 57 17.22 35.21 -13.92
N VAL A 58 18.30 35.47 -14.66
CA VAL A 58 18.66 34.71 -15.87
C VAL A 58 19.01 33.27 -15.51
N ASN A 59 19.72 33.04 -14.41
CA ASN A 59 20.09 31.71 -13.92
C ASN A 59 18.88 30.89 -13.42
N LEU A 60 17.71 31.52 -13.21
CA LEU A 60 16.44 30.80 -12.95
C LEU A 60 15.71 30.36 -14.24
N VAL A 61 16.13 30.84 -15.42
CA VAL A 61 15.49 30.52 -16.71
C VAL A 61 15.62 29.04 -17.10
N PRO A 62 16.78 28.36 -16.95
CA PRO A 62 16.90 26.95 -17.30
C PRO A 62 15.86 26.05 -16.61
N ASP A 63 15.58 26.29 -15.32
CA ASP A 63 14.57 25.53 -14.58
C ASP A 63 13.14 25.78 -15.11
N LYS A 64 12.78 27.05 -15.36
CA LYS A 64 11.47 27.38 -15.96
C LYS A 64 11.31 26.78 -17.35
N ASN A 65 12.36 26.83 -18.17
CA ASN A 65 12.37 26.21 -19.49
C ASN A 65 12.21 24.70 -19.38
N TYR A 66 12.90 24.05 -18.45
CA TYR A 66 12.78 22.61 -18.23
C TYR A 66 11.33 22.22 -17.89
N ILE A 67 10.68 22.94 -16.96
CA ILE A 67 9.25 22.74 -16.64
C ILE A 67 8.40 22.92 -17.90
N LYS A 68 8.62 23.98 -18.68
CA LYS A 68 7.85 24.21 -19.91
C LYS A 68 8.07 23.12 -20.96
N PHE A 69 9.28 22.57 -21.05
CA PHE A 69 9.56 21.41 -21.89
C PHE A 69 8.83 20.17 -21.39
N LEU A 70 8.78 19.93 -20.07
CA LEU A 70 7.99 18.84 -19.48
C LEU A 70 6.50 18.95 -19.82
N GLU A 71 5.93 20.15 -19.72
CA GLU A 71 4.55 20.40 -20.12
C GLU A 71 4.35 20.15 -21.62
N LEU A 72 5.26 20.64 -22.47
CA LEU A 72 5.18 20.48 -23.93
C LEU A 72 5.20 19.01 -24.38
N ILE A 73 5.90 18.15 -23.63
CA ILE A 73 5.95 16.70 -23.91
C ILE A 73 4.84 15.91 -23.18
N GLY A 74 3.90 16.58 -22.52
CA GLY A 74 2.79 15.94 -21.79
C GLY A 74 3.25 15.15 -20.57
N VAL A 75 4.30 15.60 -19.87
CA VAL A 75 4.62 15.10 -18.53
C VAL A 75 3.74 15.83 -17.53
N GLN A 76 2.76 15.11 -17.00
CA GLN A 76 2.01 15.51 -15.82
C GLN A 76 2.63 14.86 -14.59
N LEU A 77 2.60 15.59 -13.47
CA LEU A 77 2.96 15.06 -12.16
C LEU A 77 1.92 14.02 -11.73
N GLU A 78 2.37 12.95 -11.08
CA GLU A 78 1.44 11.99 -10.50
C GLU A 78 0.66 12.62 -9.34
N GLU A 79 -0.64 12.35 -9.32
CA GLU A 79 -1.57 12.73 -8.26
C GLU A 79 -1.16 12.11 -6.90
N PRO A 80 -1.53 12.73 -5.77
CA PRO A 80 -1.32 12.13 -4.47
C PRO A 80 -2.14 10.85 -4.31
N ARG A 81 -1.62 9.93 -3.49
CA ARG A 81 -2.34 8.71 -3.11
C ARG A 81 -2.85 8.83 -1.68
N ALA A 82 -4.12 8.47 -1.47
CA ALA A 82 -4.70 8.40 -0.13
C ALA A 82 -4.22 7.18 0.64
N ALA A 83 -3.92 7.37 1.93
CA ALA A 83 -3.72 6.27 2.85
C ALA A 83 -5.04 5.52 3.06
N THR A 84 -5.01 4.21 3.23
CA THR A 84 -6.20 3.37 3.41
C THR A 84 -6.15 2.65 4.75
N ALA A 85 -7.29 2.54 5.43
CA ALA A 85 -7.42 1.79 6.67
C ALA A 85 -8.81 1.16 6.81
N PRO A 86 -8.91 -0.06 7.37
CA PRO A 86 -10.19 -0.57 7.86
C PRO A 86 -10.58 0.15 9.15
N ILE A 87 -11.78 0.71 9.18
CA ILE A 87 -12.35 1.34 10.36
C ILE A 87 -13.50 0.49 10.90
N THR A 88 -13.47 0.23 12.20
CA THR A 88 -14.52 -0.48 12.91
C THR A 88 -15.42 0.51 13.65
N PHE A 89 -16.72 0.44 13.37
CA PHE A 89 -17.77 1.15 14.08
C PHE A 89 -18.41 0.21 15.10
N TYR A 90 -18.56 0.66 16.34
CA TYR A 90 -19.20 -0.09 17.41
C TYR A 90 -20.55 0.52 17.74
N LEU A 91 -21.57 -0.33 17.82
CA LEU A 91 -22.89 0.04 18.26
C LEU A 91 -22.91 0.24 19.79
N SER A 92 -23.74 1.17 20.24
CA SER A 92 -24.05 1.42 21.66
C SER A 92 -24.70 0.23 22.34
N ALA A 93 -25.53 -0.51 21.61
CA ALA A 93 -26.11 -1.78 22.01
C ALA A 93 -26.46 -2.58 20.74
N ALA A 94 -26.62 -3.90 20.89
CA ALA A 94 -27.12 -4.75 19.81
C ALA A 94 -28.49 -4.23 19.35
N GLN A 95 -28.65 -4.06 18.03
CA GLN A 95 -29.90 -3.54 17.45
C GLN A 95 -30.74 -4.68 16.88
N PRO A 96 -32.08 -4.64 17.05
CA PRO A 96 -32.98 -5.64 16.48
C PRO A 96 -33.23 -5.43 14.97
N VAL A 97 -32.73 -4.33 14.40
CA VAL A 97 -32.86 -3.95 13.00
C VAL A 97 -31.49 -3.70 12.38
N GLU A 98 -31.41 -3.77 11.06
CA GLU A 98 -30.18 -3.44 10.33
C GLU A 98 -29.84 -1.95 10.49
N VAL A 99 -28.57 -1.65 10.81
CA VAL A 99 -28.05 -0.29 10.93
C VAL A 99 -27.08 -0.04 9.77
N THR A 100 -27.37 0.96 8.95
CA THR A 100 -26.51 1.33 7.82
C THR A 100 -25.70 2.58 8.15
N ILE A 101 -24.38 2.47 8.01
CA ILE A 101 -23.44 3.59 7.97
C ILE A 101 -23.18 3.85 6.48
N PRO A 102 -23.58 5.01 5.94
CA PRO A 102 -23.46 5.27 4.51
C PRO A 102 -21.98 5.44 4.10
N ALA A 103 -21.71 5.21 2.81
CA ALA A 103 -20.52 5.71 2.15
C ALA A 103 -20.42 7.24 2.34
N ASP A 104 -19.21 7.78 2.20
CA ASP A 104 -18.94 9.20 2.46
C ASP A 104 -19.12 9.64 3.94
N THR A 105 -19.14 8.69 4.89
CA THR A 105 -19.11 8.99 6.32
C THR A 105 -17.68 9.34 6.75
N GLU A 106 -17.52 10.48 7.42
CA GLU A 106 -16.22 10.99 7.86
C GLU A 106 -15.86 10.58 9.30
N VAL A 107 -14.65 10.06 9.46
CA VAL A 107 -13.99 9.72 10.73
C VAL A 107 -12.66 10.44 10.79
N ALA A 108 -12.21 10.88 11.96
CA ALA A 108 -11.00 11.65 12.09
C ALA A 108 -10.14 11.25 13.30
N THR A 109 -8.89 11.69 13.25
CA THR A 109 -8.03 11.76 14.43
C THR A 109 -8.49 12.85 15.39
N VAL A 110 -8.04 12.77 16.64
CA VAL A 110 -8.27 13.84 17.63
C VAL A 110 -7.51 15.09 17.20
N ARG A 111 -8.21 16.22 17.10
CA ARG A 111 -7.59 17.53 16.88
C ARG A 111 -6.80 17.92 18.13
N THR A 112 -5.53 18.28 17.96
CA THR A 112 -4.70 18.88 19.02
C THR A 112 -4.51 20.37 18.76
N GLU A 113 -3.88 21.09 19.69
CA GLU A 113 -3.54 22.51 19.47
C GLU A 113 -2.53 22.70 18.33
N THR A 114 -1.64 21.73 18.13
CA THR A 114 -0.54 21.79 17.17
C THR A 114 -0.84 21.06 15.86
N SER A 115 -1.88 20.23 15.80
CA SER A 115 -2.14 19.38 14.64
C SER A 115 -3.64 19.35 14.29
N PRO A 116 -4.00 19.68 13.04
CA PRO A 116 -5.37 19.57 12.57
C PRO A 116 -5.83 18.11 12.57
N ALA A 117 -7.14 17.89 12.66
CA ALA A 117 -7.70 16.55 12.54
C ALA A 117 -7.52 16.03 11.11
N ILE A 118 -6.87 14.88 11.00
CA ILE A 118 -6.71 14.10 9.77
C ILE A 118 -8.02 13.31 9.54
N ILE A 119 -8.64 13.48 8.36
CA ILE A 119 -10.00 12.97 8.06
C ILE A 119 -9.95 11.81 7.07
N PHE A 120 -10.67 10.75 7.39
CA PHE A 120 -10.89 9.56 6.58
C PHE A 120 -12.36 9.45 6.23
N THR A 121 -12.63 8.96 5.03
CA THR A 121 -13.99 8.80 4.53
C THR A 121 -14.27 7.35 4.15
N THR A 122 -15.47 6.85 4.50
CA THR A 122 -15.92 5.51 4.12
C THR A 122 -16.14 5.38 2.63
N GLU A 123 -15.67 4.27 2.04
CA GLU A 123 -15.72 4.07 0.59
C GLU A 123 -17.07 3.49 0.12
N GLU A 124 -17.69 2.68 0.98
CA GLU A 124 -18.92 1.94 0.70
C GLU A 124 -19.85 1.96 1.92
N ASP A 125 -21.12 1.61 1.70
CA ASP A 125 -22.10 1.46 2.77
C ASP A 125 -21.76 0.25 3.65
N LEU A 126 -21.68 0.45 4.96
CA LEU A 126 -21.55 -0.62 5.95
C LEU A 126 -22.92 -0.91 6.57
N THR A 127 -23.45 -2.09 6.31
CA THR A 127 -24.71 -2.54 6.93
C THR A 127 -24.41 -3.54 8.05
N ILE A 128 -24.69 -3.15 9.30
CA ILE A 128 -24.57 -3.98 10.49
C ILE A 128 -25.91 -4.65 10.76
N ARG A 129 -25.93 -5.99 10.71
CA ARG A 129 -27.16 -6.81 10.73
C ARG A 129 -27.25 -7.62 12.02
N PRO A 130 -28.45 -7.81 12.60
CA PRO A 130 -28.62 -8.76 13.68
C PRO A 130 -28.45 -10.20 13.17
N PRO A 131 -27.63 -11.03 13.84
CA PRO A 131 -27.39 -12.41 13.41
C PRO A 131 -28.54 -13.35 13.78
N THR A 132 -29.06 -14.05 12.77
CA THR A 132 -29.99 -15.16 12.95
C THR A 132 -29.22 -16.47 12.85
N VAL A 133 -29.10 -17.20 13.96
CA VAL A 133 -28.56 -18.57 13.95
C VAL A 133 -29.69 -19.55 13.65
N ILE A 134 -29.58 -20.26 12.53
CA ILE A 134 -30.61 -21.22 12.09
C ILE A 134 -30.31 -22.65 12.56
N ASP A 135 -29.05 -22.96 12.83
CA ASP A 135 -28.64 -24.29 13.30
C ASP A 135 -27.25 -24.29 13.94
N ALA A 136 -26.94 -25.35 14.68
CA ALA A 136 -25.62 -25.58 15.24
C ALA A 136 -25.24 -27.05 15.17
N PHE A 137 -23.94 -27.34 15.00
CA PHE A 137 -23.45 -28.70 14.88
C PHE A 137 -22.10 -28.91 15.58
N THR A 138 -21.84 -30.14 15.99
CA THR A 138 -20.51 -30.58 16.44
C THR A 138 -20.00 -31.70 15.54
N ARG A 139 -18.73 -31.61 15.13
CA ARG A 139 -18.07 -32.62 14.28
C ARG A 139 -16.76 -33.07 14.90
N ASN A 140 -16.50 -34.37 14.83
CA ASN A 140 -15.20 -34.98 15.14
C ASN A 140 -14.29 -34.95 13.90
N ALA A 141 -13.01 -34.64 14.05
CA ALA A 141 -12.03 -34.60 12.96
C ALA A 141 -11.26 -35.91 12.73
N SER A 142 -11.38 -36.90 13.62
CA SER A 142 -10.66 -38.18 13.54
C SER A 142 -11.01 -38.96 12.26
N ARG A 143 -10.02 -39.01 11.35
CA ARG A 143 -9.75 -39.97 10.25
C ARG A 143 -10.94 -40.77 9.70
N ASP A 144 -11.91 -40.07 9.15
CA ASP A 144 -12.66 -40.47 7.96
C ASP A 144 -13.59 -39.32 7.59
N ASN A 145 -13.73 -39.01 6.29
CA ASN A 145 -14.69 -38.01 5.79
C ASN A 145 -16.16 -38.38 6.04
N ASN A 146 -16.41 -39.45 6.81
CA ASN A 146 -17.70 -40.07 7.05
C ASN A 146 -18.12 -40.04 8.54
N THR A 147 -17.47 -39.20 9.36
CA THR A 147 -17.86 -39.01 10.76
C THR A 147 -19.18 -38.22 10.84
N PRO A 148 -20.18 -38.68 11.63
CA PRO A 148 -21.50 -38.06 11.66
C PRO A 148 -21.47 -36.70 12.34
N TRP A 149 -22.11 -35.71 11.72
CA TRP A 149 -22.39 -34.42 12.34
C TRP A 149 -23.45 -34.60 13.42
N THR A 150 -23.20 -34.05 14.61
CA THR A 150 -24.22 -33.98 15.66
C THR A 150 -24.94 -32.65 15.56
N ARG A 151 -26.20 -32.67 15.13
CA ARG A 151 -27.06 -31.48 15.03
C ARG A 151 -27.62 -31.09 16.40
N HIS A 152 -27.52 -29.82 16.74
CA HIS A 152 -28.03 -29.23 17.97
C HIS A 152 -29.18 -28.28 17.63
N ASN A 153 -30.41 -28.69 17.92
CA ASN A 153 -31.57 -27.85 17.62
C ASN A 153 -31.64 -26.68 18.62
N LEU A 154 -31.49 -25.45 18.12
CA LEU A 154 -31.55 -24.21 18.90
C LEU A 154 -32.99 -23.68 19.08
N GLY A 155 -34.00 -24.47 18.67
CA GLY A 155 -35.41 -24.07 18.62
C GLY A 155 -36.08 -23.80 19.97
N GLN A 156 -36.48 -22.54 20.12
CA GLN A 156 -37.48 -21.94 21.02
C GLN A 156 -37.10 -21.71 22.51
N THR A 157 -37.09 -20.43 22.89
CA THR A 157 -37.19 -19.85 24.26
C THR A 157 -35.95 -19.66 25.14
N GLY A 158 -34.72 -19.72 24.61
CA GLY A 158 -33.54 -19.34 25.42
C GLY A 158 -33.29 -20.22 26.65
N LEU A 159 -33.99 -21.35 26.74
CA LEU A 159 -33.81 -22.41 27.71
C LEU A 159 -33.47 -23.68 26.92
N LEU A 160 -32.19 -24.02 26.89
CA LEU A 160 -31.80 -25.36 26.47
C LEU A 160 -32.36 -26.35 27.49
N SER A 161 -33.38 -27.11 27.10
CA SER A 161 -33.79 -28.30 27.87
C SER A 161 -32.68 -29.37 27.87
N ARG A 162 -31.64 -29.19 27.05
CA ARG A 162 -30.56 -30.16 26.82
C ARG A 162 -29.23 -29.44 26.59
N ARG A 163 -28.23 -29.76 27.41
CA ARG A 163 -26.86 -29.24 27.33
C ARG A 163 -26.27 -29.49 25.93
N ILE A 164 -25.70 -28.46 25.31
CA ILE A 164 -25.00 -28.59 24.01
C ILE A 164 -23.51 -28.78 24.28
N ALA A 165 -23.00 -29.98 24.00
CA ALA A 165 -21.55 -30.22 24.03
C ALA A 165 -20.89 -29.52 22.82
N ILE A 166 -19.94 -28.62 23.07
CA ILE A 166 -19.27 -27.85 22.00
C ILE A 166 -18.43 -28.80 21.14
N PHE A 167 -17.67 -29.70 21.79
CA PHE A 167 -16.82 -30.71 21.15
C PHE A 167 -17.33 -32.15 21.41
N PRO A 168 -16.80 -33.16 20.70
CA PRO A 168 -17.04 -34.56 21.03
C PRO A 168 -16.59 -34.91 22.47
N SER A 169 -17.12 -35.99 23.04
CA SER A 169 -16.87 -36.40 24.43
C SER A 169 -15.39 -36.60 24.78
N GLN A 170 -14.57 -36.92 23.77
CA GLN A 170 -13.11 -36.94 23.84
C GLN A 170 -12.59 -35.92 22.83
N PRO A 171 -12.35 -34.66 23.23
CA PRO A 171 -11.98 -33.61 22.29
C PRO A 171 -10.56 -33.85 21.72
N GLY A 172 -10.46 -33.95 20.40
CA GLY A 172 -9.19 -34.11 19.68
C GLY A 172 -8.86 -32.89 18.79
N PRO A 173 -7.60 -32.75 18.35
CA PRO A 173 -7.23 -31.72 17.38
C PRO A 173 -8.11 -31.75 16.12
N GLY A 174 -8.59 -30.59 15.71
CA GLY A 174 -9.44 -30.41 14.52
C GLY A 174 -10.94 -30.55 14.77
N ASP A 175 -11.38 -31.09 15.92
CA ASP A 175 -12.80 -31.12 16.28
C ASP A 175 -13.37 -29.71 16.29
N ALA A 176 -14.62 -29.56 15.85
CA ALA A 176 -15.19 -28.23 15.69
C ALA A 176 -16.68 -28.15 15.99
N PHE A 177 -17.06 -27.01 16.56
CA PHE A 177 -18.43 -26.56 16.73
C PHE A 177 -18.77 -25.56 15.62
N TYR A 178 -19.93 -25.72 14.99
CA TYR A 178 -20.37 -24.95 13.83
C TYR A 178 -21.66 -24.23 14.14
N LEU A 179 -21.76 -22.98 13.69
CA LEU A 179 -22.96 -22.15 13.72
C LEU A 179 -23.33 -21.78 12.28
N ALA A 180 -24.58 -22.07 11.92
CA ALA A 180 -25.16 -21.68 10.64
C ALA A 180 -25.86 -20.33 10.80
N LEU A 181 -25.35 -19.30 10.13
CA LEU A 181 -25.96 -17.98 10.06
C LEU A 181 -26.78 -17.86 8.77
N GLU A 182 -28.02 -17.36 8.90
CA GLU A 182 -28.95 -17.20 7.79
C GLU A 182 -28.44 -16.21 6.72
N LYS A 183 -27.88 -15.10 7.17
CA LYS A 183 -27.45 -13.97 6.34
C LYS A 183 -25.94 -13.74 6.43
N ASP A 184 -25.43 -12.96 5.48
CA ASP A 184 -24.03 -12.55 5.44
C ASP A 184 -23.68 -11.67 6.64
N HIS A 185 -22.67 -12.07 7.40
CA HIS A 185 -22.08 -11.29 8.49
C HIS A 185 -20.62 -11.01 8.23
N SER A 186 -20.23 -10.86 6.96
CA SER A 186 -18.91 -10.41 6.55
C SER A 186 -18.52 -9.10 7.25
N ARG A 187 -17.28 -9.01 7.74
CA ARG A 187 -16.73 -7.79 8.35
C ARG A 187 -17.54 -7.26 9.56
N HIS A 188 -18.29 -8.13 10.24
CA HIS A 188 -19.03 -7.78 11.45
C HIS A 188 -18.15 -7.93 12.69
N VAL A 189 -18.51 -7.18 13.74
CA VAL A 189 -18.10 -7.48 15.12
C VAL A 189 -19.22 -8.29 15.74
N LEU A 190 -19.00 -9.57 15.97
CA LEU A 190 -19.99 -10.45 16.59
C LEU A 190 -19.60 -10.70 18.05
N ALA A 191 -20.59 -10.60 18.95
CA ALA A 191 -20.49 -11.06 20.31
C ALA A 191 -21.28 -12.36 20.47
N LEU A 192 -20.59 -13.41 20.90
CA LEU A 192 -21.17 -14.69 21.31
C LEU A 192 -21.38 -14.62 22.83
N VAL A 193 -22.61 -14.39 23.27
CA VAL A 193 -22.97 -14.38 24.69
C VAL A 193 -23.32 -15.80 25.11
N LEU A 194 -22.51 -16.35 26.00
CA LEU A 194 -22.47 -17.78 26.32
C LEU A 194 -22.76 -18.01 27.80
N ASN A 195 -23.70 -18.90 28.08
CA ASN A 195 -23.88 -19.46 29.42
C ASN A 195 -23.27 -20.87 29.43
N CYS A 196 -22.17 -21.02 30.15
CA CYS A 196 -21.42 -22.27 30.29
C CYS A 196 -21.66 -22.90 31.66
N GLU A 197 -21.62 -24.23 31.74
CA GLU A 197 -21.54 -24.94 33.01
C GLU A 197 -20.20 -24.62 33.70
N LEU A 198 -20.23 -24.26 34.99
CA LEU A 198 -19.04 -23.86 35.74
C LEU A 198 -18.01 -25.00 35.73
N ALA A 199 -16.76 -24.70 35.37
CA ALA A 199 -15.68 -25.68 35.17
C ALA A 199 -15.91 -26.69 34.02
N GLY A 200 -16.75 -26.34 33.04
CA GLY A 200 -17.04 -27.18 31.87
C GLY A 200 -15.83 -27.49 30.98
N GLY A 201 -14.81 -26.63 30.98
CA GLY A 201 -13.55 -26.80 30.23
C GLY A 201 -12.43 -27.48 31.04
N ALA A 202 -12.76 -28.43 31.93
CA ALA A 202 -11.78 -29.02 32.85
C ALA A 202 -10.46 -29.44 32.17
N GLY A 203 -9.35 -28.86 32.63
CA GLY A 203 -7.99 -29.12 32.16
C GLY A 203 -7.42 -28.07 31.21
N VAL A 204 -8.24 -27.16 30.68
CA VAL A 204 -7.79 -26.08 29.77
C VAL A 204 -7.09 -24.95 30.53
N ASP A 205 -6.06 -24.34 29.94
CA ASP A 205 -5.52 -23.06 30.39
C ASP A 205 -6.47 -21.91 29.98
N PRO A 206 -7.12 -21.20 30.92
CA PRO A 206 -8.06 -20.13 30.59
C PRO A 206 -7.43 -18.97 29.83
N ASN A 207 -6.12 -18.74 29.96
CA ASN A 207 -5.43 -17.64 29.29
C ASN A 207 -4.95 -18.03 27.88
N ASN A 208 -4.94 -19.32 27.55
CA ASN A 208 -4.48 -19.80 26.26
C ASN A 208 -5.25 -21.08 25.85
N PRO A 209 -6.58 -20.99 25.65
CA PRO A 209 -7.37 -22.15 25.26
C PRO A 209 -7.01 -22.60 23.84
N PRO A 210 -6.99 -23.92 23.54
CA PRO A 210 -6.60 -24.46 22.23
C PRO A 210 -7.74 -24.34 21.20
N ILE A 211 -8.36 -23.16 21.09
CA ILE A 211 -9.50 -22.88 20.21
C ILE A 211 -9.13 -21.85 19.14
N GLN A 212 -9.73 -21.98 17.96
CA GLN A 212 -9.64 -20.99 16.90
C GLN A 212 -11.01 -20.79 16.26
N TRP A 213 -11.47 -19.55 16.20
CA TRP A 213 -12.68 -19.18 15.48
C TRP A 213 -12.35 -18.96 14.01
N GLU A 214 -13.18 -19.51 13.13
CA GLU A 214 -12.98 -19.44 11.68
C GLU A 214 -14.33 -19.27 10.97
N VAL A 215 -14.35 -18.56 9.85
CA VAL A 215 -15.50 -18.50 8.95
C VAL A 215 -15.19 -19.12 7.60
N TRP A 216 -16.23 -19.55 6.90
CA TRP A 216 -16.08 -20.05 5.54
C TRP A 216 -15.92 -18.90 4.54
N GLN A 217 -14.89 -18.95 3.68
CA GLN A 217 -14.55 -17.90 2.70
C GLN A 217 -14.77 -18.29 1.23
N GLY A 218 -15.19 -19.52 0.94
CA GLY A 218 -15.41 -19.99 -0.43
C GLY A 218 -14.21 -20.74 -1.03
N GLY A 219 -14.45 -21.52 -2.09
CA GLY A 219 -13.53 -22.57 -2.56
C GLY A 219 -13.89 -23.94 -1.97
N SER A 220 -13.07 -24.97 -2.17
CA SER A 220 -13.35 -26.33 -1.68
C SER A 220 -12.94 -26.57 -0.22
N THR A 221 -12.02 -25.78 0.36
CA THR A 221 -11.47 -26.00 1.71
C THR A 221 -11.12 -24.74 2.51
N ARG A 222 -11.53 -23.54 2.08
CA ARG A 222 -11.03 -22.28 2.65
C ARG A 222 -11.81 -21.81 3.89
N TRP A 223 -11.34 -22.23 5.05
CA TRP A 223 -11.69 -21.61 6.34
C TRP A 223 -10.69 -20.50 6.66
N ALA A 224 -11.19 -19.33 7.06
CA ALA A 224 -10.36 -18.18 7.40
C ALA A 224 -10.50 -17.85 8.89
N PRO A 225 -9.40 -17.59 9.60
CA PRO A 225 -9.45 -17.27 11.02
C PRO A 225 -10.17 -15.94 11.26
N CYS A 226 -10.98 -15.91 12.31
CA CYS A 226 -11.52 -14.67 12.88
C CYS A 226 -10.48 -14.07 13.81
N GLU A 227 -10.44 -12.75 13.85
CA GLU A 227 -9.64 -12.06 14.85
C GLU A 227 -10.42 -12.00 16.17
N LEU A 228 -9.84 -12.55 17.23
CA LEU A 228 -10.41 -12.57 18.57
C LEU A 228 -10.08 -11.25 19.28
N ASP A 229 -11.09 -10.44 19.58
CA ASP A 229 -10.93 -9.17 20.31
C ASP A 229 -10.97 -9.39 21.83
N HIS A 230 -11.87 -10.26 22.29
CA HIS A 230 -12.04 -10.58 23.70
C HIS A 230 -12.62 -11.98 23.89
N ASP A 231 -12.13 -12.73 24.89
CA ASP A 231 -12.76 -13.95 25.41
C ASP A 231 -12.90 -13.85 26.94
N GLY A 232 -14.12 -13.56 27.39
CA GLY A 232 -14.46 -13.52 28.81
C GLY A 232 -14.85 -14.87 29.41
N THR A 233 -14.86 -15.95 28.61
CA THR A 233 -15.28 -17.30 29.06
C THR A 233 -14.12 -18.13 29.60
N GLY A 234 -12.88 -17.69 29.36
CA GLY A 234 -11.66 -18.42 29.74
C GLY A 234 -11.60 -19.81 29.11
N GLY A 235 -11.91 -19.93 27.82
CA GLY A 235 -12.05 -21.22 27.15
C GLY A 235 -13.30 -21.99 27.60
N PHE A 236 -14.46 -21.34 27.63
CA PHE A 236 -15.74 -21.93 28.03
C PHE A 236 -15.78 -22.50 29.48
N ASN A 237 -14.94 -22.01 30.38
CA ASN A 237 -14.92 -22.41 31.79
C ASN A 237 -15.97 -21.70 32.64
N VAL A 238 -16.30 -20.46 32.26
CA VAL A 238 -17.32 -19.62 32.90
C VAL A 238 -18.22 -18.99 31.85
N SER A 239 -19.42 -18.58 32.28
CA SER A 239 -20.31 -17.81 31.43
C SER A 239 -19.71 -16.43 31.16
N GLY A 240 -19.84 -15.93 29.93
CA GLY A 240 -19.21 -14.70 29.49
C GLY A 240 -19.52 -14.43 28.02
N GLU A 241 -18.80 -13.50 27.42
CA GLU A 241 -18.90 -13.24 25.98
C GLU A 241 -17.58 -13.41 25.27
N ILE A 242 -17.67 -13.80 24.00
CA ILE A 242 -16.55 -13.83 23.06
C ILE A 242 -16.83 -12.82 21.96
N ILE A 243 -15.94 -11.86 21.77
CA ILE A 243 -16.03 -10.83 20.74
C ILE A 243 -15.05 -11.18 19.63
N LEU A 244 -15.56 -11.29 18.41
CA LEU A 244 -14.79 -11.66 17.23
C LEU A 244 -15.10 -10.76 16.05
N HIS A 245 -14.08 -10.54 15.23
CA HIS A 245 -14.21 -9.86 13.95
C HIS A 245 -14.20 -10.89 12.84
N THR A 246 -15.31 -10.94 12.10
CA THR A 246 -15.46 -11.86 10.99
C THR A 246 -14.77 -11.27 9.75
N PRO A 247 -13.95 -12.03 9.03
CA PRO A 247 -13.51 -11.60 7.71
C PRO A 247 -14.67 -11.73 6.70
N ALA A 248 -14.40 -11.57 5.39
CA ALA A 248 -15.40 -11.88 4.37
C ALA A 248 -15.88 -13.33 4.51
N MET A 249 -17.17 -13.57 4.32
CA MET A 249 -17.80 -14.88 4.39
C MET A 249 -18.41 -15.26 3.03
N ALA A 250 -18.53 -16.55 2.78
CA ALA A 250 -19.25 -17.09 1.62
C ALA A 250 -20.29 -18.11 2.07
N GLN A 251 -21.32 -18.29 1.25
CA GLN A 251 -22.30 -19.35 1.47
C GLN A 251 -21.71 -20.72 1.15
N ARG A 252 -22.13 -21.72 1.93
CA ARG A 252 -21.82 -23.12 1.67
C ARG A 252 -22.93 -24.00 2.21
N GLU A 253 -23.17 -25.09 1.50
CA GLU A 253 -24.01 -26.16 2.00
C GLU A 253 -23.18 -27.14 2.86
N PHE A 254 -23.56 -27.28 4.14
CA PHE A 254 -23.18 -28.41 4.99
C PHE A 254 -24.44 -29.04 5.55
N GLU A 255 -24.49 -30.39 5.58
CA GLU A 255 -25.64 -31.15 6.12
C GLU A 255 -27.01 -30.72 5.57
N GLY A 256 -27.08 -30.36 4.29
CA GLY A 256 -28.33 -29.91 3.63
C GLY A 256 -28.76 -28.49 3.97
N ILE A 257 -27.92 -27.71 4.66
CA ILE A 257 -28.20 -26.31 5.04
C ILE A 257 -27.22 -25.40 4.30
N ASN A 258 -27.76 -24.57 3.40
CA ASN A 258 -26.99 -23.50 2.78
C ASN A 258 -27.00 -22.26 3.70
N ALA A 259 -25.83 -21.93 4.25
CA ALA A 259 -25.68 -20.87 5.25
C ALA A 259 -24.30 -20.22 5.19
N TYR A 260 -24.12 -19.16 5.98
CA TYR A 260 -22.83 -18.58 6.31
C TYR A 260 -22.31 -19.23 7.59
N TRP A 261 -21.16 -19.88 7.51
CA TRP A 261 -20.67 -20.73 8.59
C TRP A 261 -19.59 -20.05 9.42
N LEU A 262 -19.82 -20.02 10.73
CA LEU A 262 -18.84 -19.69 11.76
C LEU A 262 -18.54 -20.96 12.54
N ARG A 263 -17.26 -21.29 12.77
CA ARG A 263 -16.87 -22.46 13.55
C ARG A 263 -15.83 -22.13 14.61
N CYS A 264 -15.88 -22.84 15.72
CA CYS A 264 -14.83 -22.91 16.74
C CYS A 264 -14.14 -24.27 16.62
N ARG A 265 -12.87 -24.27 16.23
CA ARG A 265 -12.07 -25.49 15.99
C ARG A 265 -11.00 -25.67 17.07
N LEU A 266 -10.75 -26.91 17.48
CA LEU A 266 -9.60 -27.25 18.32
C LEU A 266 -8.30 -27.23 17.51
N THR A 267 -7.30 -26.53 18.02
CA THR A 267 -5.96 -26.47 17.42
C THR A 267 -5.12 -27.69 17.81
N ASP A 268 -3.94 -27.83 17.22
CA ASP A 268 -3.02 -28.92 17.55
C ASP A 268 -2.53 -28.86 19.01
N ALA A 269 -2.64 -27.70 19.67
CA ALA A 269 -2.36 -27.54 21.09
C ALA A 269 -3.26 -28.40 21.99
N GLN A 270 -4.42 -28.87 21.48
CA GLN A 270 -5.28 -29.83 22.17
C GLN A 270 -4.59 -31.18 22.45
N ALA A 271 -3.51 -31.53 21.73
CA ALA A 271 -2.71 -32.71 22.03
C ALA A 271 -1.70 -32.50 23.19
N GLY A 272 -1.57 -31.27 23.69
CA GLY A 272 -0.55 -30.85 24.65
C GLY A 272 -1.02 -30.76 26.11
N ARG A 273 -0.22 -30.09 26.94
CA ARG A 273 -0.59 -29.72 28.33
C ARG A 273 -1.53 -28.51 28.28
N GLY A 274 -2.55 -28.47 29.13
CA GLY A 274 -3.57 -27.40 29.11
C GLY A 274 -4.70 -27.60 28.10
N ALA A 275 -4.98 -28.86 27.73
CA ALA A 275 -6.02 -29.26 26.79
C ALA A 275 -7.37 -29.56 27.47
N TYR A 276 -8.46 -29.48 26.71
CA TYR A 276 -9.78 -29.93 27.17
C TYR A 276 -9.76 -31.42 27.44
N ARG A 277 -10.03 -31.85 28.68
CA ARG A 277 -10.21 -33.29 28.99
C ARG A 277 -11.65 -33.74 28.81
N VAL A 278 -12.58 -32.81 28.94
CA VAL A 278 -14.02 -32.99 28.80
C VAL A 278 -14.52 -31.88 27.89
N SER A 279 -15.51 -32.20 27.06
CA SER A 279 -16.17 -31.21 26.22
C SER A 279 -16.97 -30.22 27.08
N PRO A 280 -16.74 -28.91 26.93
CA PRO A 280 -17.56 -27.90 27.59
C PRO A 280 -19.00 -27.95 27.07
N ALA A 281 -19.93 -27.68 27.98
CA ALA A 281 -21.35 -27.71 27.70
C ALA A 281 -21.96 -26.30 27.80
N LEU A 282 -22.66 -25.90 26.74
CA LEU A 282 -23.45 -24.67 26.70
C LEU A 282 -24.86 -24.93 27.23
N GLN A 283 -25.31 -24.00 28.09
CA GLN A 283 -26.69 -23.87 28.57
C GLN A 283 -27.47 -22.82 27.77
N GLN A 284 -26.77 -21.82 27.22
CA GLN A 284 -27.37 -20.83 26.34
C GLN A 284 -26.30 -20.26 25.41
N LEU A 285 -26.70 -19.99 24.16
CA LEU A 285 -25.91 -19.27 23.18
C LEU A 285 -26.80 -18.18 22.59
N ARG A 286 -26.32 -16.93 22.62
CA ARG A 286 -26.87 -15.83 21.82
C ARG A 286 -25.74 -15.23 21.00
N VAL A 287 -26.07 -14.82 19.78
CA VAL A 287 -25.14 -14.12 18.90
C VAL A 287 -25.71 -12.73 18.69
N GLU A 288 -24.88 -11.71 18.83
CA GLU A 288 -25.27 -10.32 18.70
C GLU A 288 -24.27 -9.60 17.80
N ALA A 289 -24.75 -8.69 16.95
CA ALA A 289 -23.86 -7.79 16.23
C ALA A 289 -23.56 -6.56 17.10
N ARG A 290 -22.28 -6.34 17.39
CA ARG A 290 -21.78 -5.20 18.15
C ARG A 290 -21.18 -4.10 17.28
N GLY A 291 -21.05 -4.34 15.98
CA GLY A 291 -20.39 -3.41 15.10
C GLY A 291 -20.09 -3.99 13.72
N GLY A 292 -19.35 -3.22 12.93
CA GLY A 292 -18.85 -3.66 11.64
C GLY A 292 -17.62 -2.87 11.20
N THR A 293 -16.88 -3.42 10.25
CA THR A 293 -15.65 -2.85 9.72
C THR A 293 -15.80 -2.56 8.24
N VAL A 294 -15.39 -1.37 7.80
CA VAL A 294 -15.46 -0.92 6.41
C VAL A 294 -14.15 -0.27 5.98
N GLY A 295 -13.85 -0.36 4.68
CA GLY A 295 -12.72 0.33 4.06
C GLY A 295 -12.91 1.84 4.11
N THR A 296 -11.83 2.53 4.47
CA THR A 296 -11.77 4.00 4.45
C THR A 296 -10.46 4.45 3.84
N ARG A 297 -10.45 5.68 3.33
CA ARG A 297 -9.24 6.33 2.82
C ARG A 297 -9.13 7.76 3.33
N HIS A 298 -7.91 8.25 3.45
CA HIS A 298 -7.61 9.64 3.82
C HIS A 298 -8.07 10.59 2.72
N ALA A 299 -9.29 11.08 2.85
CA ALA A 299 -10.00 11.84 1.84
C ALA A 299 -11.15 12.60 2.48
N ILE A 300 -11.50 13.74 1.88
CA ILE A 300 -12.74 14.47 2.15
C ILE A 300 -13.55 14.46 0.85
N SER A 301 -14.83 14.10 0.95
CA SER A 301 -15.73 14.03 -0.21
C SER A 301 -16.47 15.34 -0.40
N ILE A 302 -16.33 15.95 -1.58
CA ILE A 302 -17.12 17.09 -2.01
C ILE A 302 -18.20 16.58 -2.96
N GLN A 303 -19.44 17.03 -2.78
CA GLN A 303 -20.58 16.59 -3.59
C GLN A 303 -21.27 17.79 -4.24
N LYS A 304 -21.70 17.61 -5.50
CA LYS A 304 -22.56 18.54 -6.24
C LYS A 304 -22.00 19.98 -6.34
N GLU A 305 -20.68 20.13 -6.37
CA GLU A 305 -20.03 21.43 -6.54
C GLU A 305 -20.35 22.01 -7.91
N VAL A 306 -20.80 23.26 -7.94
CA VAL A 306 -21.07 24.00 -9.19
C VAL A 306 -19.80 24.74 -9.58
N LEU A 307 -19.27 24.44 -10.77
CA LEU A 307 -18.05 25.06 -11.28
C LEU A 307 -18.33 26.41 -11.94
N GLY A 308 -19.48 26.54 -12.62
CA GLY A 308 -19.85 27.75 -13.33
C GLY A 308 -20.89 27.53 -14.42
N THR A 309 -21.11 28.59 -15.20
CA THR A 309 -22.03 28.59 -16.35
C THR A 309 -21.26 28.73 -17.64
N SER A 310 -21.59 27.91 -18.62
CA SER A 310 -20.95 27.92 -19.92
C SER A 310 -21.34 29.12 -20.77
N ASP A 311 -20.38 29.70 -21.48
CA ASP A 311 -20.61 30.78 -22.45
C ASP A 311 -20.89 30.29 -23.88
N GLY A 312 -20.85 28.98 -24.11
CA GLY A 312 -21.06 28.33 -25.41
C GLY A 312 -19.80 28.22 -26.28
N THR A 313 -18.64 28.66 -25.81
CA THR A 313 -17.38 28.60 -26.59
C THR A 313 -16.61 27.29 -26.38
N PRO A 314 -15.97 26.72 -27.41
CA PRO A 314 -15.08 25.56 -27.22
C PRO A 314 -13.85 25.90 -26.38
N GLY A 315 -13.27 24.93 -25.66
CA GLY A 315 -12.03 25.11 -24.91
C GLY A 315 -12.16 25.89 -23.60
N GLN A 316 -13.38 26.04 -23.06
CA GLN A 316 -13.59 26.68 -21.76
C GLN A 316 -12.88 25.94 -20.63
N THR A 317 -12.43 26.70 -19.63
CA THR A 317 -11.75 26.21 -18.43
C THR A 317 -12.54 26.60 -17.17
N PHE A 318 -12.57 25.70 -16.20
CA PHE A 318 -13.21 25.88 -14.91
C PHE A 318 -12.28 25.38 -13.80
N GLU A 319 -12.45 25.86 -12.58
CA GLU A 319 -11.62 25.47 -11.43
C GLU A 319 -12.49 24.82 -10.36
N LEU A 320 -11.99 23.72 -9.78
CA LEU A 320 -12.55 23.14 -8.57
C LEU A 320 -11.95 23.81 -7.32
N LEU A 321 -12.77 23.98 -6.29
CA LEU A 321 -12.39 24.73 -5.09
C LEU A 321 -11.34 24.00 -4.23
N HIS A 322 -11.32 22.67 -4.26
CA HIS A 322 -10.50 21.86 -3.37
C HIS A 322 -9.48 20.99 -4.09
N THR A 323 -8.22 21.11 -3.67
CA THR A 323 -7.08 20.42 -4.24
C THR A 323 -6.13 19.94 -3.13
N PRO A 324 -5.24 18.97 -3.41
CA PRO A 324 -5.18 18.15 -4.62
C PRO A 324 -6.28 17.08 -4.66
N ILE A 325 -6.76 16.79 -5.88
CA ILE A 325 -7.83 15.83 -6.18
C ILE A 325 -7.23 14.43 -6.26
N LEU A 326 -7.92 13.46 -5.67
CA LEU A 326 -7.58 12.04 -5.72
C LEU A 326 -8.09 11.38 -7.01
N ALA A 327 -7.63 10.16 -7.29
CA ALA A 327 -8.14 9.36 -8.40
C ALA A 327 -9.68 9.32 -8.42
N LEU A 328 -10.28 9.72 -9.54
CA LEU A 328 -11.73 9.71 -9.74
C LEU A 328 -12.25 8.27 -9.88
N ASP A 329 -13.38 7.97 -9.25
CA ASP A 329 -14.18 6.78 -9.54
C ASP A 329 -15.17 7.10 -10.66
N PRO A 330 -15.00 6.57 -11.89
CA PRO A 330 -15.92 6.88 -12.98
C PRO A 330 -17.38 6.54 -12.67
N ALA A 331 -17.70 5.64 -11.74
CA ALA A 331 -19.09 5.36 -11.41
C ALA A 331 -19.77 6.50 -10.63
N ARG A 332 -19.00 7.26 -9.84
CA ARG A 332 -19.51 8.24 -8.85
C ARG A 332 -19.04 9.65 -9.10
N ASP A 333 -17.85 9.81 -9.67
CA ASP A 333 -17.11 11.05 -9.80
C ASP A 333 -17.06 11.42 -11.29
N TYR A 334 -17.99 12.29 -11.70
CA TYR A 334 -18.13 12.72 -13.08
C TYR A 334 -18.67 14.14 -13.16
N LEU A 335 -18.35 14.81 -14.26
CA LEU A 335 -18.91 16.11 -14.58
C LEU A 335 -20.32 15.96 -15.16
N VAL A 336 -21.23 16.81 -14.69
CA VAL A 336 -22.61 16.91 -15.13
C VAL A 336 -22.83 18.30 -15.70
N GLU A 337 -23.36 18.35 -16.91
CA GLU A 337 -23.91 19.55 -17.51
C GLU A 337 -25.43 19.54 -17.32
N GLU A 338 -25.96 20.61 -16.76
CA GLU A 338 -27.39 20.91 -16.73
C GLU A 338 -27.69 21.93 -17.82
N THR A 339 -28.36 21.50 -18.89
CA THR A 339 -28.66 22.38 -20.04
C THR A 339 -29.69 23.45 -19.66
N PRO A 340 -29.83 24.54 -20.43
CA PRO A 340 -30.85 25.56 -20.18
C PRO A 340 -32.30 25.04 -20.18
N VAL A 341 -32.53 23.86 -20.77
CA VAL A 341 -33.84 23.19 -20.83
C VAL A 341 -34.03 22.21 -19.64
N GLY A 342 -33.01 22.05 -18.79
CA GLY A 342 -33.04 21.20 -17.59
C GLY A 342 -32.63 19.74 -17.83
N GLU A 343 -32.04 19.42 -18.98
CA GLU A 343 -31.52 18.08 -19.24
C GLU A 343 -30.15 17.89 -18.59
N LEU A 344 -29.93 16.73 -17.97
CA LEU A 344 -28.65 16.38 -17.37
C LEU A 344 -27.82 15.53 -18.34
N GLN A 345 -26.64 16.01 -18.69
CA GLN A 345 -25.72 15.34 -19.59
C GLN A 345 -24.42 15.02 -18.86
N ARG A 346 -23.98 13.77 -18.98
CA ARG A 346 -22.76 13.30 -18.32
C ARG A 346 -21.55 13.46 -19.23
N TRP A 347 -20.48 13.96 -18.65
CA TRP A 347 -19.18 14.11 -19.30
C TRP A 347 -18.18 13.07 -18.76
N GLN A 348 -17.22 12.69 -19.60
CA GLN A 348 -16.21 11.68 -19.31
C GLN A 348 -14.81 12.30 -19.26
N GLU A 349 -14.04 11.94 -18.24
CA GLU A 349 -12.62 12.32 -18.15
C GLU A 349 -11.81 11.57 -19.21
N VAL A 350 -10.96 12.31 -19.93
CA VAL A 350 -9.96 11.78 -20.85
C VAL A 350 -8.58 12.35 -20.49
N ALA A 351 -7.52 11.65 -20.87
CA ALA A 351 -6.16 12.14 -20.64
C ALA A 351 -5.81 13.33 -21.54
N ASP A 352 -6.29 13.30 -22.78
CA ASP A 352 -6.17 14.34 -23.78
C ASP A 352 -7.31 14.22 -24.81
N PHE A 353 -7.44 15.23 -25.66
CA PHE A 353 -8.54 15.30 -26.62
C PHE A 353 -8.22 14.72 -28.01
N ALA A 354 -7.05 14.10 -28.23
CA ALA A 354 -6.61 13.71 -29.57
C ALA A 354 -7.57 12.75 -30.28
N ASP A 355 -8.21 11.86 -29.52
CA ASP A 355 -9.17 10.87 -30.02
C ASP A 355 -10.65 11.33 -29.87
N SER A 356 -10.89 12.56 -29.41
CA SER A 356 -12.24 13.08 -29.14
C SER A 356 -12.92 13.62 -30.39
N LYS A 357 -14.18 13.24 -30.61
CA LYS A 357 -15.03 13.71 -31.70
C LYS A 357 -15.83 14.96 -31.30
N PRO A 358 -16.39 15.71 -32.27
CA PRO A 358 -17.16 16.93 -32.01
C PRO A 358 -18.38 16.77 -31.08
N GLU A 359 -18.96 15.57 -31.01
CA GLU A 359 -20.11 15.21 -30.17
C GLU A 359 -19.72 14.60 -28.82
N ASP A 360 -18.45 14.29 -28.62
CA ASP A 360 -17.98 13.62 -27.41
C ASP A 360 -17.90 14.61 -26.24
N ARG A 361 -18.60 14.27 -25.15
CA ARG A 361 -18.62 15.05 -23.92
C ARG A 361 -17.42 14.72 -23.06
N HIS A 362 -16.25 15.15 -23.52
CA HIS A 362 -14.98 14.88 -22.86
C HIS A 362 -14.46 16.11 -22.12
N PHE A 363 -13.84 15.87 -20.97
CA PHE A 363 -13.08 16.89 -20.24
C PHE A 363 -11.73 16.32 -19.82
N THR A 364 -10.77 17.21 -19.60
CA THR A 364 -9.50 16.89 -18.93
C THR A 364 -9.51 17.60 -17.57
N LEU A 365 -8.82 17.03 -16.58
CA LEU A 365 -8.73 17.59 -15.25
C LEU A 365 -7.28 17.53 -14.77
N ASP A 366 -6.68 18.69 -14.49
CA ASP A 366 -5.47 18.75 -13.69
C ASP A 366 -5.84 18.59 -12.22
N LYS A 367 -5.41 17.48 -11.63
CA LYS A 367 -5.79 17.10 -10.27
C LYS A 367 -4.97 17.80 -9.20
N LEU A 368 -3.88 18.48 -9.56
CA LEU A 368 -3.06 19.20 -8.60
C LEU A 368 -3.60 20.59 -8.33
N ASP A 369 -4.05 21.29 -9.37
CA ASP A 369 -4.61 22.64 -9.24
C ASP A 369 -6.12 22.70 -9.44
N GLY A 370 -6.76 21.60 -9.85
CA GLY A 370 -8.22 21.51 -10.01
C GLY A 370 -8.72 22.10 -11.31
N THR A 371 -7.85 22.38 -12.29
CA THR A 371 -8.24 22.97 -13.57
C THR A 371 -8.93 21.94 -14.46
N LEU A 372 -10.22 22.13 -14.69
CA LEU A 372 -11.02 21.38 -15.65
C LEU A 372 -11.03 22.10 -16.99
N THR A 373 -10.64 21.41 -18.06
CA THR A 373 -10.63 21.97 -19.42
C THR A 373 -11.57 21.17 -20.32
N LEU A 374 -12.32 21.87 -21.16
CA LEU A 374 -13.18 21.29 -22.20
C LEU A 374 -12.48 21.24 -23.57
N GLY A 375 -13.02 20.43 -24.49
CA GLY A 375 -12.45 20.24 -25.82
C GLY A 375 -12.30 21.53 -26.62
N PRO A 376 -11.11 21.86 -27.15
CA PRO A 376 -10.89 23.07 -27.95
C PRO A 376 -11.39 22.90 -29.39
N SER A 377 -11.46 24.02 -30.11
CA SER A 377 -11.61 24.04 -31.57
C SER A 377 -10.41 24.68 -32.23
N LEU A 378 -9.86 24.03 -33.25
CA LEU A 378 -8.67 24.49 -33.98
C LEU A 378 -9.03 24.78 -35.43
N LEU A 379 -8.63 25.96 -35.92
CA LEU A 379 -8.69 26.30 -37.33
C LEU A 379 -7.50 25.68 -38.05
N GLN A 380 -7.77 24.85 -39.05
CA GLN A 380 -6.73 24.26 -39.88
C GLN A 380 -6.31 25.18 -41.03
N PRO A 381 -5.11 24.98 -41.61
CA PRO A 381 -4.63 25.78 -42.74
C PRO A 381 -5.54 25.74 -43.98
N ASP A 382 -6.37 24.71 -44.12
CA ASP A 382 -7.37 24.55 -45.17
C ASP A 382 -8.67 25.33 -44.92
N GLY A 383 -8.76 26.03 -43.78
CA GLY A 383 -9.93 26.79 -43.35
C GLY A 383 -11.00 25.97 -42.63
N GLN A 384 -10.81 24.66 -42.46
CA GLN A 384 -11.75 23.81 -41.71
C GLN A 384 -11.54 23.98 -40.20
N ILE A 385 -12.64 23.92 -39.43
CA ILE A 385 -12.60 23.97 -37.97
C ILE A 385 -12.74 22.54 -37.44
N TYR A 386 -11.71 22.05 -36.78
CA TYR A 386 -11.71 20.75 -36.11
C TYR A 386 -12.09 20.96 -34.64
N ARG A 387 -13.08 20.20 -34.17
CA ARG A 387 -13.53 20.22 -32.77
C ARG A 387 -13.10 18.94 -32.08
N PHE A 388 -12.45 19.07 -30.94
CA PHE A 388 -11.92 17.96 -30.15
C PHE A 388 -12.76 17.74 -28.89
N GLY A 389 -14.07 17.60 -29.08
CA GLY A 389 -15.07 17.51 -28.03
C GLY A 389 -16.26 18.42 -28.26
N ALA A 390 -17.37 18.11 -27.57
CA ALA A 390 -18.53 18.96 -27.49
C ALA A 390 -18.23 20.24 -26.71
N ALA A 391 -18.96 21.32 -27.03
CA ALA A 391 -19.02 22.52 -26.20
C ALA A 391 -20.41 22.58 -25.56
N PRO A 392 -20.53 22.80 -24.24
CA PRO A 392 -21.82 22.97 -23.58
C PRO A 392 -22.58 24.14 -24.21
N ASP A 393 -23.91 24.08 -24.20
CA ASP A 393 -24.72 25.19 -24.67
C ASP A 393 -24.53 26.43 -23.80
N LYS A 394 -24.66 27.62 -24.39
CA LYS A 394 -24.59 28.87 -23.63
C LYS A 394 -25.68 28.88 -22.56
N GLY A 395 -25.29 29.08 -21.31
CA GLY A 395 -26.19 29.05 -20.15
C GLY A 395 -26.27 27.69 -19.46
N SER A 396 -25.64 26.63 -19.99
CA SER A 396 -25.52 25.35 -19.29
C SER A 396 -24.73 25.52 -17.99
N VAL A 397 -25.19 24.89 -16.91
CA VAL A 397 -24.47 24.89 -15.62
C VAL A 397 -23.63 23.63 -15.51
N LEU A 398 -22.34 23.78 -15.23
CA LEU A 398 -21.44 22.67 -15.00
C LEU A 398 -21.30 22.38 -13.51
N ARG A 399 -21.45 21.11 -13.15
CA ARG A 399 -21.42 20.63 -11.78
C ARG A 399 -20.66 19.31 -11.68
N PHE A 400 -19.77 19.19 -10.71
CA PHE A 400 -19.14 17.91 -10.40
C PHE A 400 -20.05 17.09 -9.47
N SER A 401 -20.33 15.83 -9.81
CA SER A 401 -21.22 14.97 -9.01
C SER A 401 -20.65 14.72 -7.62
N ARG A 402 -19.40 14.27 -7.58
CA ARG A 402 -18.59 13.99 -6.41
C ARG A 402 -17.13 13.99 -6.81
N TYR A 403 -16.25 14.47 -5.95
CA TYR A 403 -14.83 14.19 -6.04
C TYR A 403 -14.24 14.15 -4.64
N GLN A 404 -13.04 13.57 -4.52
CA GLN A 404 -12.35 13.48 -3.25
C GLN A 404 -11.02 14.23 -3.33
N TYR A 405 -10.69 14.98 -2.27
CA TYR A 405 -9.41 15.68 -2.16
C TYR A 405 -8.69 15.30 -0.86
N GLY A 406 -7.39 15.55 -0.83
CA GLY A 406 -6.52 15.22 0.30
C GLY A 406 -5.47 14.17 -0.05
N GLY A 407 -5.44 13.06 0.70
CA GLY A 407 -4.40 12.04 0.57
C GLY A 407 -3.06 12.47 1.16
N GLY A 408 -1.96 12.00 0.59
CA GLY A 408 -0.63 12.37 1.08
C GLY A 408 -0.09 11.46 2.18
N VAL A 409 1.18 11.69 2.53
CA VAL A 409 1.88 10.94 3.59
C VAL A 409 1.30 11.20 4.98
N ILE A 410 0.66 12.37 5.17
CA ILE A 410 -0.03 12.75 6.40
C ILE A 410 -1.16 11.79 6.78
N GLY A 411 -1.73 11.07 5.81
CA GLY A 411 -2.73 10.04 6.06
C GLY A 411 -2.17 8.78 6.71
N ASN A 412 -0.84 8.57 6.74
CA ASN A 412 -0.25 7.38 7.33
C ASN A 412 -0.25 7.47 8.87
N VAL A 413 -1.37 7.09 9.49
CA VAL A 413 -1.60 7.18 10.93
C VAL A 413 -1.55 5.82 11.62
N ALA A 414 -1.14 5.80 12.88
CA ALA A 414 -1.02 4.57 13.67
C ALA A 414 -2.39 3.93 13.98
N GLN A 415 -2.37 2.66 14.40
CA GLN A 415 -3.54 1.96 14.92
C GLN A 415 -4.17 2.73 16.10
N GLY A 416 -5.50 2.75 16.18
CA GLY A 416 -6.25 3.36 17.28
C GLY A 416 -6.34 4.90 17.25
N THR A 417 -5.78 5.56 16.24
CA THR A 417 -5.77 7.03 16.16
C THR A 417 -7.06 7.62 15.60
N LEU A 418 -7.73 6.92 14.68
CA LEU A 418 -8.98 7.34 14.04
C LEU A 418 -10.17 7.03 14.95
N SER A 419 -10.49 7.96 15.85
CA SER A 419 -11.42 7.73 16.97
C SER A 419 -12.58 8.73 17.04
N VAL A 420 -12.60 9.75 16.19
CA VAL A 420 -13.58 10.83 16.22
C VAL A 420 -14.56 10.70 15.07
N LEU A 421 -15.87 10.65 15.34
CA LEU A 421 -16.91 10.77 14.32
C LEU A 421 -17.15 12.25 14.00
N LYS A 422 -17.15 12.62 12.72
CA LYS A 422 -17.39 14.01 12.29
C LYS A 422 -18.88 14.35 12.22
N SER A 423 -19.73 13.34 12.06
CA SER A 423 -21.18 13.42 12.14
C SER A 423 -21.71 12.38 13.12
N SER A 424 -22.80 12.70 13.82
CA SER A 424 -23.47 11.72 14.69
C SER A 424 -24.21 10.69 13.84
N ILE A 425 -23.91 9.42 14.07
CA ILE A 425 -24.58 8.30 13.39
C ILE A 425 -25.47 7.60 14.43
N PRO A 426 -26.77 7.41 14.16
CA PRO A 426 -27.66 6.72 15.08
C PRO A 426 -27.11 5.37 15.53
N TYR A 427 -27.25 5.07 16.83
CA TYR A 427 -26.84 3.83 17.48
C TYR A 427 -25.34 3.53 17.53
N VAL A 428 -24.48 4.30 16.87
CA VAL A 428 -23.02 4.13 16.93
C VAL A 428 -22.46 4.83 18.18
N ALA A 429 -21.74 4.10 19.02
CA ALA A 429 -21.13 4.63 20.24
C ALA A 429 -19.68 5.10 20.04
N ARG A 430 -18.90 4.37 19.27
CA ARG A 430 -17.49 4.69 19.02
C ARG A 430 -17.00 4.16 17.69
N VAL A 431 -15.86 4.68 17.27
CA VAL A 431 -15.15 4.27 16.06
C VAL A 431 -13.67 4.12 16.37
N THR A 432 -13.00 3.17 15.73
CA THR A 432 -11.53 3.02 15.82
C THR A 432 -10.99 2.31 14.58
N ASN A 433 -9.78 2.64 14.15
CA ASN A 433 -9.02 1.81 13.22
C ASN A 433 -8.26 0.74 13.98
N ARG A 434 -8.47 -0.54 13.63
CA ARG A 434 -7.78 -1.68 14.26
C ARG A 434 -6.46 -2.03 13.57
N ALA A 435 -6.16 -1.42 12.43
CA ALA A 435 -4.87 -1.46 11.76
C ALA A 435 -4.40 -0.04 11.46
N ALA A 436 -3.09 0.16 11.30
CA ALA A 436 -2.54 1.43 10.85
C ALA A 436 -3.05 1.79 9.45
N ALA A 437 -3.20 3.08 9.19
CA ALA A 437 -3.44 3.57 7.84
C ALA A 437 -2.10 3.65 7.09
N VAL A 438 -2.06 3.11 5.88
CA VAL A 438 -0.83 2.98 5.10
C VAL A 438 -1.04 3.33 3.63
N ALA A 439 0.06 3.42 2.88
CA ALA A 439 0.09 3.70 1.44
C ALA A 439 -0.30 5.12 1.01
N GLY A 440 -0.43 6.05 1.96
CA GLY A 440 -0.54 7.48 1.67
C GLY A 440 0.78 8.02 1.10
N ARG A 441 0.69 8.78 0.02
CA ARG A 441 1.84 9.39 -0.67
C ARG A 441 1.46 10.77 -1.19
N ASP A 442 2.36 11.73 -1.02
CA ASP A 442 2.18 13.07 -1.57
C ASP A 442 2.22 13.02 -3.11
N ALA A 443 1.75 14.11 -3.73
CA ALA A 443 1.89 14.30 -5.17
C ALA A 443 3.37 14.18 -5.58
N GLN A 444 3.59 13.72 -6.80
CA GLN A 444 4.96 13.62 -7.34
C GLN A 444 5.64 14.99 -7.27
N SER A 445 6.85 15.02 -6.70
CA SER A 445 7.65 16.24 -6.69
C SER A 445 8.12 16.58 -8.10
N LEU A 446 8.33 17.87 -8.36
CA LEU A 446 8.87 18.31 -9.65
C LEU A 446 10.25 17.68 -9.92
N GLU A 447 11.10 17.55 -8.91
CA GLU A 447 12.44 16.96 -9.03
C GLU A 447 12.37 15.48 -9.43
N ASP A 448 11.45 14.69 -8.86
CA ASP A 448 11.23 13.30 -9.28
C ASP A 448 10.72 13.22 -10.73
N ALA A 449 9.85 14.14 -11.13
CA ALA A 449 9.36 14.21 -12.50
C ALA A 449 10.48 14.54 -13.49
N LYS A 450 11.41 15.45 -13.14
CA LYS A 450 12.60 15.74 -13.95
C LYS A 450 13.48 14.50 -14.14
N LEU A 451 13.66 13.68 -13.10
CA LEU A 451 14.42 12.42 -13.20
C LEU A 451 13.74 11.38 -14.11
N ARG A 452 12.41 11.33 -14.11
CA ARG A 452 11.63 10.36 -14.89
C ARG A 452 11.44 10.75 -16.35
N ALA A 453 11.34 12.04 -16.65
CA ALA A 453 10.99 12.53 -17.99
C ALA A 453 11.92 12.05 -19.12
N PRO A 454 13.26 12.03 -18.95
CA PRO A 454 14.15 11.44 -19.96
C PRO A 454 13.83 9.98 -20.26
N GLN A 455 13.47 9.19 -19.24
CA GLN A 455 13.09 7.78 -19.41
C GLN A 455 11.77 7.64 -20.17
N LYS A 456 10.78 8.50 -19.88
CA LYS A 456 9.49 8.55 -20.62
C LYS A 456 9.71 8.92 -22.09
N LEU A 457 10.59 9.89 -22.36
CA LEU A 457 10.95 10.30 -23.72
C LEU A 457 11.78 9.25 -24.48
N ARG A 458 12.64 8.50 -23.77
CA ARG A 458 13.47 7.45 -24.37
C ARG A 458 12.65 6.22 -24.75
N THR A 459 11.73 5.81 -23.88
CA THR A 459 10.94 4.58 -24.07
C THR A 459 9.80 4.74 -25.08
N ARG A 460 9.26 5.96 -25.32
CA ARG A 460 8.19 6.25 -26.31
C ARG A 460 7.08 5.19 -26.44
N THR A 461 6.75 4.46 -25.37
CA THR A 461 5.81 3.32 -25.31
C THR A 461 6.24 2.00 -25.97
N ARG A 462 7.52 1.81 -26.33
CA ARG A 462 8.04 0.58 -26.95
C ARG A 462 9.15 -0.06 -26.09
N ALA A 463 9.18 -1.39 -26.05
CA ALA A 463 10.22 -2.15 -25.36
C ALA A 463 11.31 -2.56 -26.37
N VAL A 464 12.43 -1.83 -26.39
CA VAL A 464 13.54 -2.07 -27.32
C VAL A 464 14.80 -2.50 -26.57
N THR A 465 15.22 -1.72 -25.57
CA THR A 465 16.38 -1.98 -24.72
C THR A 465 15.98 -2.72 -23.44
N ALA A 466 16.95 -3.35 -22.75
CA ALA A 466 16.69 -4.03 -21.47
C ALA A 466 16.03 -3.09 -20.44
N ASP A 467 16.52 -1.86 -20.33
CA ASP A 467 15.95 -0.83 -19.48
C ASP A 467 14.49 -0.50 -19.85
N ASP A 468 14.13 -0.54 -21.14
CA ASP A 468 12.74 -0.28 -21.56
C ASP A 468 11.80 -1.39 -21.08
N TYR A 469 12.24 -2.65 -21.14
CA TYR A 469 11.50 -3.79 -20.59
C TYR A 469 11.35 -3.67 -19.07
N GLU A 470 12.41 -3.29 -18.35
CA GLU A 470 12.37 -3.08 -16.90
C GLU A 470 11.39 -1.97 -16.52
N TYR A 471 11.50 -0.82 -17.18
CA TYR A 471 10.66 0.36 -16.94
C TYR A 471 9.18 0.07 -17.22
N LEU A 472 8.86 -0.52 -18.38
CA LEU A 472 7.47 -0.84 -18.74
C LEU A 472 6.87 -1.90 -17.82
N THR A 473 7.66 -2.86 -17.35
CA THR A 473 7.19 -3.89 -16.42
C THR A 473 6.83 -3.31 -15.06
N CYS A 474 7.62 -2.36 -14.54
CA CYS A 474 7.34 -1.71 -13.25
C CYS A 474 6.06 -0.85 -13.25
N ARG A 475 5.47 -0.55 -14.42
CA ARG A 475 4.20 0.17 -14.53
C ARG A 475 2.97 -0.73 -14.40
N VAL A 476 3.16 -2.05 -14.40
CA VAL A 476 2.07 -3.00 -14.21
C VAL A 476 1.72 -3.05 -12.72
N PRO A 477 0.47 -2.76 -12.31
CA PRO A 477 0.07 -2.84 -10.90
C PRO A 477 0.41 -4.20 -10.30
N GLY A 478 1.01 -4.19 -9.10
CA GLY A 478 1.46 -5.40 -8.42
C GLY A 478 2.91 -5.80 -8.70
N VAL A 479 3.63 -5.11 -9.59
CA VAL A 479 5.08 -5.26 -9.75
C VAL A 479 5.81 -4.29 -8.82
N ALA A 480 6.75 -4.78 -8.01
CA ALA A 480 7.62 -3.92 -7.20
C ALA A 480 8.94 -3.59 -7.92
N ARG A 481 9.62 -4.61 -8.46
CA ARG A 481 10.89 -4.47 -9.16
C ARG A 481 10.93 -5.43 -10.34
N ALA A 482 11.64 -5.06 -11.40
CA ALA A 482 11.85 -5.94 -12.55
C ALA A 482 13.31 -5.86 -13.04
N ARG A 483 13.81 -6.96 -13.58
CA ARG A 483 15.12 -7.04 -14.24
C ARG A 483 14.96 -7.69 -15.60
N CYS A 484 15.48 -7.05 -16.64
CA CYS A 484 15.51 -7.61 -17.98
C CYS A 484 16.87 -8.24 -18.24
N LEU A 485 16.84 -9.51 -18.64
CA LEU A 485 17.99 -10.21 -19.18
C LEU A 485 17.83 -10.23 -20.70
N ALA A 486 18.80 -9.63 -21.37
CA ALA A 486 18.95 -9.66 -22.81
C ALA A 486 20.19 -10.50 -23.19
N PRO A 487 20.28 -11.00 -24.44
CA PRO A 487 21.40 -11.83 -24.88
C PRO A 487 22.72 -11.07 -24.73
N GLY A 488 23.67 -11.66 -24.00
CA GLY A 488 25.01 -11.09 -23.79
C GLY A 488 26.02 -11.51 -24.87
N ALA A 489 27.31 -11.23 -24.61
CA ALA A 489 28.41 -11.74 -25.42
C ALA A 489 28.43 -13.28 -25.41
N GLN A 490 28.57 -13.90 -26.57
CA GLN A 490 28.55 -15.35 -26.74
C GLN A 490 29.97 -15.94 -26.64
N PRO A 491 30.14 -17.13 -26.03
CA PRO A 491 29.10 -17.96 -25.42
C PRO A 491 28.72 -17.50 -23.99
N GLY A 492 27.41 -17.35 -23.73
CA GLY A 492 26.85 -17.09 -22.40
C GLY A 492 26.45 -18.38 -21.66
N ASP A 493 25.92 -18.26 -20.44
CA ASP A 493 25.42 -19.42 -19.68
C ASP A 493 24.23 -20.06 -20.39
N ARG A 494 23.99 -21.36 -20.18
CA ARG A 494 22.80 -22.07 -20.73
C ARG A 494 21.47 -21.43 -20.33
N ASN A 495 21.45 -20.74 -19.20
CA ASN A 495 20.25 -20.06 -18.66
C ASN A 495 20.12 -18.61 -19.13
N ASP A 496 21.09 -18.10 -19.90
CA ASP A 496 21.00 -16.79 -20.51
C ASP A 496 20.10 -16.81 -21.75
N PRO A 497 19.37 -15.72 -22.02
CA PRO A 497 18.53 -15.60 -23.21
C PRO A 497 19.37 -15.71 -24.49
N GLN A 498 18.88 -16.49 -25.45
CA GLN A 498 19.48 -16.62 -26.78
C GLN A 498 19.10 -15.43 -27.67
N PRO A 499 19.84 -15.15 -28.76
CA PRO A 499 19.46 -14.12 -29.73
C PRO A 499 17.99 -14.23 -30.14
N GLY A 500 17.25 -13.12 -30.02
CA GLY A 500 15.80 -13.07 -30.25
C GLY A 500 14.93 -13.42 -29.04
N GLN A 501 15.51 -13.78 -27.89
CA GLN A 501 14.80 -13.99 -26.63
C GLN A 501 15.09 -12.86 -25.64
N VAL A 502 14.09 -12.51 -24.84
CA VAL A 502 14.21 -11.59 -23.71
C VAL A 502 13.53 -12.20 -22.50
N PHE A 503 14.23 -12.26 -21.38
CA PHE A 503 13.68 -12.72 -20.11
C PHE A 503 13.45 -11.53 -19.19
N VAL A 504 12.26 -11.43 -18.62
CA VAL A 504 11.93 -10.42 -17.62
C VAL A 504 11.68 -11.13 -16.29
N VAL A 505 12.54 -10.84 -15.32
CA VAL A 505 12.46 -11.33 -13.95
C VAL A 505 11.66 -10.32 -13.14
N VAL A 506 10.59 -10.78 -12.48
CA VAL A 506 9.62 -9.89 -11.81
C VAL A 506 9.54 -10.21 -10.31
N LEU A 507 9.81 -9.22 -9.48
CA LEU A 507 9.55 -9.26 -8.04
C LEU A 507 8.16 -8.62 -7.77
N PRO A 508 7.19 -9.38 -7.24
CA PRO A 508 5.85 -8.85 -6.94
C PRO A 508 5.87 -7.86 -5.77
N GLN A 509 4.84 -7.02 -5.71
CA GLN A 509 4.61 -6.10 -4.59
C GLN A 509 4.03 -6.84 -3.38
N THR A 510 4.55 -6.53 -2.20
CA THR A 510 4.07 -7.07 -0.92
C THR A 510 3.82 -5.93 0.07
N ASP A 511 2.89 -6.17 1.00
CA ASP A 511 2.54 -5.35 2.17
C ASP A 511 3.55 -5.53 3.31
N ALA A 512 4.18 -6.70 3.42
CA ALA A 512 5.20 -7.03 4.41
C ALA A 512 6.62 -6.92 3.80
N GLN A 513 7.18 -5.71 3.80
CA GLN A 513 8.53 -5.43 3.24
C GLN A 513 9.65 -5.43 4.29
N GLN A 514 9.33 -5.69 5.56
CA GLN A 514 10.28 -5.67 6.67
C GLN A 514 10.40 -7.06 7.31
N GLY A 515 11.54 -7.33 7.93
CA GLY A 515 11.82 -8.62 8.56
C GLY A 515 11.95 -9.76 7.56
N ARG A 516 11.61 -10.97 8.02
CA ARG A 516 11.59 -12.18 7.19
C ARG A 516 10.32 -12.21 6.32
N ILE A 517 10.51 -12.23 5.00
CA ILE A 517 9.40 -12.25 4.05
C ILE A 517 9.06 -13.70 3.68
N PRO A 518 7.81 -14.17 3.85
CA PRO A 518 7.41 -15.52 3.42
C PRO A 518 7.53 -15.72 1.91
N LEU A 519 7.90 -16.92 1.46
CA LEU A 519 8.06 -17.23 0.03
C LEU A 519 6.76 -17.06 -0.75
N GLU A 520 5.61 -17.30 -0.13
CA GLU A 520 4.29 -17.14 -0.75
C GLU A 520 4.03 -15.69 -1.17
N ARG A 521 4.58 -14.73 -0.41
CA ARG A 521 4.48 -13.28 -0.71
C ARG A 521 5.44 -12.84 -1.82
N LEU A 522 6.48 -13.63 -2.08
CA LEU A 522 7.45 -13.40 -3.16
C LEU A 522 7.06 -14.13 -4.46
N THR A 523 6.13 -15.08 -4.40
CA THR A 523 5.77 -15.92 -5.53
C THR A 523 5.03 -15.12 -6.61
N LEU A 524 5.47 -15.24 -7.86
CA LEU A 524 4.83 -14.57 -8.98
C LEU A 524 3.51 -15.27 -9.34
N SER A 525 2.37 -14.60 -9.07
CA SER A 525 1.04 -15.15 -9.38
C SER A 525 0.81 -15.28 -10.89
N ALA A 526 -0.07 -16.21 -11.29
CA ALA A 526 -0.40 -16.43 -12.70
C ALA A 526 -1.10 -15.21 -13.33
N GLU A 527 -1.90 -14.50 -12.56
CA GLU A 527 -2.61 -13.28 -12.97
C GLU A 527 -1.61 -12.14 -13.22
N LEU A 528 -0.71 -11.87 -12.26
CA LEU A 528 0.31 -10.83 -12.41
C LEU A 528 1.25 -11.13 -13.58
N ARG A 529 1.69 -12.39 -13.71
CA ARG A 529 2.51 -12.83 -14.85
C ARG A 529 1.80 -12.57 -16.18
N SER A 530 0.51 -12.92 -16.27
CA SER A 530 -0.28 -12.71 -17.49
C SER A 530 -0.48 -11.23 -17.80
N ALA A 531 -0.70 -10.39 -16.79
CA ALA A 531 -0.80 -8.94 -16.93
C ALA A 531 0.49 -8.32 -17.47
N VAL A 532 1.65 -8.73 -16.95
CA VAL A 532 2.96 -8.29 -17.45
C VAL A 532 3.19 -8.72 -18.90
N ILE A 533 2.90 -9.99 -19.23
CA ILE A 533 3.03 -10.51 -20.59
C ILE A 533 2.13 -9.71 -21.55
N ALA A 534 0.86 -9.47 -21.21
CA ALA A 534 -0.06 -8.70 -22.02
C ALA A 534 0.44 -7.24 -22.22
N HIS A 535 0.93 -6.62 -21.13
CA HIS A 535 1.45 -5.25 -21.17
C HIS A 535 2.67 -5.12 -22.09
N LEU A 536 3.62 -6.05 -22.02
CA LEU A 536 4.82 -6.04 -22.86
C LEU A 536 4.55 -6.50 -24.29
N ASN A 537 3.65 -7.46 -24.53
CA ASN A 537 3.32 -7.93 -25.87
C ASN A 537 2.78 -6.81 -26.78
N ALA A 538 2.01 -5.87 -26.24
CA ALA A 538 1.52 -4.72 -26.97
C ALA A 538 2.63 -3.71 -27.38
N ARG A 539 3.86 -3.87 -26.85
CA ARG A 539 4.92 -2.85 -26.90
C ARG A 539 6.28 -3.39 -27.37
N ARG A 540 6.48 -4.70 -27.38
CA ARG A 540 7.73 -5.35 -27.81
C ARG A 540 7.90 -5.35 -29.33
N LEU A 541 9.14 -5.55 -29.78
CA LEU A 541 9.43 -5.78 -31.19
C LEU A 541 8.84 -7.12 -31.67
N LEU A 542 8.30 -7.10 -32.90
CA LEU A 542 7.89 -8.30 -33.60
C LEU A 542 9.10 -9.24 -33.78
N GLY A 543 8.89 -10.53 -33.58
CA GLY A 543 9.95 -11.55 -33.65
C GLY A 543 10.76 -11.75 -32.36
N THR A 544 10.57 -10.94 -31.30
CA THR A 544 11.22 -11.18 -29.99
C THR A 544 10.41 -12.16 -29.14
N ALA A 545 10.98 -13.28 -28.71
CA ALA A 545 10.33 -14.18 -27.77
C ALA A 545 10.49 -13.64 -26.34
N LEU A 546 9.36 -13.28 -25.71
CA LEU A 546 9.31 -12.79 -24.34
C LEU A 546 9.00 -13.93 -23.38
N GLU A 547 9.78 -14.04 -22.32
CA GLU A 547 9.47 -14.89 -21.17
C GLU A 547 9.47 -14.07 -19.89
N VAL A 548 8.40 -14.20 -19.09
CA VAL A 548 8.29 -13.56 -17.77
C VAL A 548 8.39 -14.65 -16.71
N ARG A 549 9.31 -14.49 -15.76
CA ARG A 549 9.61 -15.46 -14.70
C ARG A 549 9.85 -14.77 -13.35
N GLN A 550 9.80 -15.56 -12.28
CA GLN A 550 10.18 -15.10 -10.95
C GLN A 550 11.71 -15.15 -10.76
N PRO A 551 12.27 -14.38 -9.82
CA PRO A 551 13.67 -14.47 -9.44
C PRO A 551 14.00 -15.85 -8.83
N GLN A 552 15.25 -16.27 -8.96
CA GLN A 552 15.77 -17.36 -8.15
C GLN A 552 16.08 -16.80 -6.75
N TYR A 553 15.25 -17.12 -5.77
CA TYR A 553 15.46 -16.68 -4.40
C TYR A 553 16.58 -17.46 -3.73
N ILE A 554 17.57 -16.73 -3.20
CA ILE A 554 18.71 -17.27 -2.47
C ILE A 554 18.55 -16.84 -1.02
N TRP A 555 18.17 -17.80 -0.17
CA TRP A 555 17.91 -17.55 1.24
C TRP A 555 19.21 -17.57 2.01
N VAL A 556 19.56 -16.46 2.64
CA VAL A 556 20.81 -16.30 3.39
C VAL A 556 20.49 -16.23 4.88
N SER A 557 21.06 -17.18 5.62
CA SER A 557 21.11 -17.16 7.08
C SER A 557 22.49 -16.73 7.54
N VAL A 558 22.54 -15.96 8.64
CA VAL A 558 23.78 -15.42 9.20
C VAL A 558 23.85 -15.82 10.65
N GLN A 559 24.96 -16.44 11.04
CA GLN A 559 25.31 -16.72 12.42
C GLN A 559 26.48 -15.82 12.79
N ALA A 560 26.33 -15.00 13.84
CA ALA A 560 27.37 -14.05 14.24
C ALA A 560 27.59 -14.03 15.75
N VAL A 561 28.83 -13.80 16.17
CA VAL A 561 29.23 -13.60 17.57
C VAL A 561 29.78 -12.18 17.71
N LEU A 562 29.13 -11.37 18.55
CA LEU A 562 29.44 -9.97 18.80
C LEU A 562 29.93 -9.78 20.23
N HIS A 563 30.88 -8.87 20.43
CA HIS A 563 31.34 -8.47 21.77
C HIS A 563 30.92 -7.03 22.05
N VAL A 564 30.39 -6.82 23.25
CA VAL A 564 30.04 -5.49 23.79
C VAL A 564 31.00 -5.12 24.94
N PRO A 565 31.03 -3.85 25.39
CA PRO A 565 31.94 -3.44 26.46
C PRO A 565 31.80 -4.27 27.74
N GLU A 566 32.92 -4.52 28.42
CA GLU A 566 32.93 -5.27 29.67
C GLU A 566 31.97 -4.67 30.72
N ARG A 567 31.20 -5.54 31.40
CA ARG A 567 30.18 -5.20 32.42
C ARG A 567 28.93 -4.49 31.87
N SER A 568 28.60 -4.74 30.61
CA SER A 568 27.31 -4.35 30.03
C SER A 568 26.12 -4.97 30.78
N ASP A 569 25.05 -4.20 30.90
CA ASP A 569 23.77 -4.64 31.48
C ASP A 569 23.11 -5.70 30.57
N PRO A 570 22.49 -6.78 31.11
CA PRO A 570 21.69 -7.73 30.32
C PRO A 570 20.68 -7.09 29.36
N ASP A 571 20.10 -5.94 29.71
CA ASP A 571 19.15 -5.24 28.84
C ASP A 571 19.85 -4.66 27.59
N LEU A 572 21.08 -4.17 27.73
CA LEU A 572 21.90 -3.69 26.61
C LEU A 572 22.29 -4.83 25.67
N ILE A 573 22.65 -6.00 26.22
CA ILE A 573 22.98 -7.19 25.43
C ILE A 573 21.80 -7.59 24.54
N THR A 574 20.60 -7.58 25.11
CA THR A 574 19.36 -7.91 24.38
C THR A 574 19.04 -6.87 23.30
N ASP A 575 19.20 -5.58 23.60
CA ASP A 575 19.00 -4.49 22.63
C ASP A 575 20.01 -4.58 21.46
N VAL A 576 21.30 -4.79 21.74
CA VAL A 576 22.33 -4.96 20.70
C VAL A 576 22.03 -6.19 19.83
N GLN A 577 21.60 -7.30 20.44
CA GLN A 577 21.21 -8.48 19.70
C GLN A 577 20.04 -8.19 18.75
N GLN A 578 18.98 -7.55 19.25
CA GLN A 578 17.81 -7.19 18.45
C GLN A 578 18.17 -6.24 17.31
N ARG A 579 18.95 -5.17 17.59
CA ARG A 579 19.41 -4.22 16.56
C ARG A 579 20.25 -4.89 15.48
N ALA A 580 21.13 -5.82 15.87
CA ALA A 580 21.96 -6.57 14.92
C ALA A 580 21.11 -7.48 14.02
N GLU A 581 20.11 -8.18 14.59
CA GLU A 581 19.16 -8.98 13.81
C GLU A 581 18.33 -8.12 12.86
N GLU A 582 17.79 -6.99 13.34
CA GLU A 582 17.04 -6.04 12.52
C GLU A 582 17.89 -5.46 11.38
N ALA A 583 19.17 -5.15 11.65
CA ALA A 583 20.11 -4.68 10.63
C ALA A 583 20.36 -5.73 9.55
N LEU A 584 20.51 -7.01 9.92
CA LEU A 584 20.65 -8.12 8.97
C LEU A 584 19.38 -8.31 8.12
N TYR A 585 18.21 -8.33 8.77
CA TYR A 585 16.91 -8.42 8.11
C TYR A 585 16.68 -7.28 7.12
N ARG A 586 17.13 -6.08 7.46
CA ARG A 586 17.03 -4.91 6.58
C ARG A 586 18.05 -4.96 5.44
N TYR A 587 19.32 -5.28 5.71
CA TYR A 587 20.37 -5.25 4.70
C TYR A 587 20.21 -6.34 3.62
N LEU A 588 19.80 -7.55 4.01
CA LEU A 588 19.57 -8.68 3.09
C LEU A 588 18.15 -8.70 2.52
N ASN A 589 17.46 -7.55 2.53
CA ASN A 589 16.09 -7.43 2.07
C ASN A 589 16.00 -7.14 0.55
N PRO A 590 15.16 -7.85 -0.21
CA PRO A 590 14.99 -7.62 -1.65
C PRO A 590 14.25 -6.32 -2.01
N TYR A 591 13.60 -5.63 -1.07
CA TYR A 591 12.84 -4.39 -1.32
C TYR A 591 13.54 -3.14 -0.76
N VAL A 592 14.09 -3.22 0.45
CA VAL A 592 14.62 -2.04 1.19
C VAL A 592 16.09 -2.16 1.59
N GLY A 593 16.73 -3.29 1.24
CA GLY A 593 18.10 -3.60 1.61
C GLY A 593 19.14 -3.22 0.56
N GLY A 594 20.26 -3.95 0.57
CA GLY A 594 21.38 -3.75 -0.34
C GLY A 594 22.25 -2.54 0.00
N PRO A 595 23.35 -2.33 -0.75
CA PRO A 595 24.32 -1.26 -0.49
C PRO A 595 23.76 0.16 -0.63
N HIS A 596 22.72 0.32 -1.46
CA HIS A 596 22.11 1.61 -1.76
C HIS A 596 20.77 1.83 -1.04
N GLY A 597 20.27 0.83 -0.31
CA GLY A 597 19.01 0.93 0.45
C GLY A 597 17.73 0.86 -0.39
N ASP A 598 17.82 0.46 -1.66
CA ASP A 598 16.71 0.36 -2.63
C ASP A 598 16.36 -1.11 -2.98
N GLY A 599 16.76 -2.04 -2.12
CA GLY A 599 16.57 -3.48 -2.27
C GLY A 599 17.79 -4.18 -2.84
N TRP A 600 18.06 -5.42 -2.38
CA TRP A 600 19.22 -6.18 -2.84
C TRP A 600 19.32 -6.22 -4.38
N PRO A 601 20.45 -5.88 -5.01
CA PRO A 601 20.56 -5.86 -6.46
C PRO A 601 20.48 -7.27 -7.08
N PHE A 602 19.75 -7.42 -8.18
CA PHE A 602 19.69 -8.67 -8.95
C PHE A 602 21.09 -9.11 -9.42
N GLY A 603 21.42 -10.38 -9.23
CA GLY A 603 22.69 -10.95 -9.67
C GLY A 603 23.94 -10.48 -8.91
N ARG A 604 23.80 -9.68 -7.86
CA ARG A 604 24.93 -9.25 -7.03
C ARG A 604 25.23 -10.30 -5.96
N SER A 605 26.42 -10.87 -6.03
CA SER A 605 26.97 -11.76 -5.00
C SER A 605 27.18 -11.02 -3.67
N LEU A 606 26.96 -11.72 -2.55
CA LEU A 606 27.17 -11.20 -1.20
C LEU A 606 28.54 -11.63 -0.68
N ASN A 607 29.37 -10.68 -0.26
CA ASN A 607 30.63 -10.98 0.41
C ASN A 607 30.49 -10.96 1.92
N ARG A 608 31.18 -11.89 2.60
CA ARG A 608 31.19 -11.98 4.06
C ARG A 608 31.66 -10.69 4.74
N SER A 609 32.59 -9.97 4.13
CA SER A 609 33.11 -8.69 4.63
C SER A 609 32.04 -7.59 4.72
N GLU A 610 31.00 -7.65 3.89
CA GLU A 610 29.88 -6.70 3.97
C GLU A 610 29.08 -6.91 5.25
N ILE A 611 28.90 -8.17 5.67
CA ILE A 611 28.22 -8.51 6.92
C ILE A 611 29.06 -8.13 8.13
N TYR A 612 30.37 -8.34 8.10
CA TYR A 612 31.28 -7.82 9.12
C TYR A 612 31.15 -6.31 9.28
N GLY A 613 31.21 -5.56 8.17
CA GLY A 613 31.09 -4.10 8.20
C GLY A 613 29.72 -3.61 8.69
N LEU A 614 28.64 -4.30 8.31
CA LEU A 614 27.30 -4.01 8.78
C LEU A 614 27.19 -4.20 10.30
N LEU A 615 27.61 -5.37 10.81
CA LEU A 615 27.50 -5.69 12.23
C LEU A 615 28.42 -4.82 13.10
N GLN A 616 29.60 -4.44 12.58
CA GLN A 616 30.50 -3.50 13.26
C GLN A 616 29.93 -2.07 13.33
N SER A 617 28.98 -1.72 12.46
CA SER A 617 28.32 -0.40 12.49
C SER A 617 27.17 -0.32 13.52
N VAL A 618 26.78 -1.45 14.12
CA VAL A 618 25.76 -1.48 15.17
C VAL A 618 26.31 -0.82 16.43
N GLU A 619 25.55 0.12 16.98
CA GLU A 619 25.93 0.85 18.20
C GLU A 619 26.25 -0.12 19.35
N TYR A 620 27.31 0.19 20.10
CA TYR A 620 27.82 -0.61 21.23
C TYR A 620 28.50 -1.94 20.87
N VAL A 621 28.64 -2.31 19.60
CA VAL A 621 29.51 -3.43 19.19
C VAL A 621 30.97 -2.98 19.20
N GLU A 622 31.82 -3.59 20.04
CA GLU A 622 33.26 -3.32 20.04
C GLU A 622 33.97 -4.00 18.88
N TYR A 623 33.68 -5.30 18.70
CA TYR A 623 34.15 -6.08 17.57
C TYR A 623 33.27 -7.29 17.28
N VAL A 624 33.41 -7.82 16.07
CA VAL A 624 32.74 -9.03 15.58
C VAL A 624 33.75 -10.17 15.60
N GLU A 625 33.51 -11.21 16.42
CA GLU A 625 34.44 -12.34 16.57
C GLU A 625 34.34 -13.30 15.39
N ASP A 626 33.12 -13.70 15.03
CA ASP A 626 32.88 -14.62 13.91
C ASP A 626 31.58 -14.29 13.18
N VAL A 627 31.57 -14.57 11.89
CA VAL A 627 30.40 -14.49 11.00
C VAL A 627 30.43 -15.68 10.06
N GLN A 628 29.36 -16.44 10.08
CA GLN A 628 29.13 -17.57 9.20
C GLN A 628 27.85 -17.32 8.39
N MET A 629 27.91 -17.62 7.09
CA MET A 629 26.77 -17.47 6.18
C MET A 629 26.42 -18.83 5.61
N SER A 630 25.15 -19.20 5.66
CA SER A 630 24.62 -20.40 5.02
C SER A 630 23.53 -20.04 4.02
N VAL A 631 23.47 -20.80 2.92
CA VAL A 631 22.51 -20.59 1.84
C VAL A 631 21.55 -21.76 1.76
N SER A 632 20.26 -21.48 1.60
CA SER A 632 19.24 -22.47 1.30
C SER A 632 18.50 -22.10 0.00
N GLU A 633 18.12 -23.12 -0.77
CA GLU A 633 17.29 -22.95 -1.98
C GLU A 633 15.79 -22.94 -1.66
N SER A 634 15.40 -23.16 -0.40
CA SER A 634 14.01 -23.20 0.05
C SER A 634 13.85 -22.46 1.38
N ALA A 635 12.82 -21.63 1.48
CA ALA A 635 12.50 -20.88 2.69
C ALA A 635 12.17 -21.86 3.84
N GLY A 636 12.86 -21.72 4.98
CA GLY A 636 12.54 -22.50 6.18
C GLY A 636 13.02 -23.95 6.18
N GLY A 637 14.15 -24.25 5.53
CA GLY A 637 14.85 -25.52 5.75
C GLY A 637 15.12 -25.71 7.25
N ALA A 638 14.52 -26.74 7.85
CA ALA A 638 14.52 -27.01 9.30
C ALA A 638 15.89 -27.32 9.93
N ASN A 639 16.97 -27.18 9.16
CA ASN A 639 18.34 -27.10 9.63
C ASN A 639 19.10 -26.27 8.60
N PRO A 640 19.76 -25.15 8.97
CA PRO A 640 20.77 -24.58 8.09
C PRO A 640 21.76 -25.71 7.78
N GLY A 641 22.00 -26.00 6.49
CA GLY A 641 23.07 -26.91 6.10
C GLY A 641 24.38 -26.48 6.78
N PRO A 642 25.34 -27.40 7.00
CA PRO A 642 26.55 -27.10 7.77
C PRO A 642 27.16 -25.78 7.27
N ALA A 643 27.38 -24.85 8.21
CA ALA A 643 27.92 -23.53 7.94
C ALA A 643 29.19 -23.68 7.12
N THR A 644 29.05 -23.53 5.81
CA THR A 644 30.19 -23.52 4.92
C THR A 644 30.79 -22.15 5.13
N GLY A 645 32.09 -22.09 5.48
CA GLY A 645 32.85 -20.84 5.63
C GLY A 645 33.01 -20.08 4.31
N THR A 646 31.94 -19.97 3.54
CA THR A 646 31.86 -19.42 2.21
C THR A 646 32.12 -17.93 2.31
N ARG A 647 33.26 -17.52 1.77
CA ARG A 647 33.68 -16.12 1.72
C ARG A 647 32.70 -15.25 0.93
N THR A 648 32.05 -15.84 -0.07
CA THR A 648 31.15 -15.15 -1.00
C THR A 648 30.00 -16.06 -1.39
N VAL A 649 28.76 -15.59 -1.23
CA VAL A 649 27.56 -16.24 -1.78
C VAL A 649 27.40 -15.80 -3.22
N GLN A 650 27.58 -16.72 -4.16
CA GLN A 650 27.44 -16.44 -5.59
C GLN A 650 25.97 -16.42 -5.99
N VAL A 651 25.58 -15.38 -6.73
CA VAL A 651 24.19 -15.15 -7.16
C VAL A 651 24.16 -15.13 -8.69
N SER A 652 23.28 -15.92 -9.29
CA SER A 652 23.07 -15.94 -10.75
C SER A 652 22.46 -14.62 -11.24
N ARG A 653 22.55 -14.29 -12.53
CA ARG A 653 22.01 -13.01 -13.07
C ARG A 653 20.51 -12.78 -12.84
N HIS A 654 19.74 -13.86 -12.65
CA HIS A 654 18.31 -13.83 -12.32
C HIS A 654 18.04 -14.12 -10.83
N GLY A 655 19.10 -14.25 -10.02
CA GLY A 655 19.04 -14.53 -8.60
C GLY A 655 18.85 -13.25 -7.78
N LEU A 656 18.20 -13.42 -6.64
CA LEU A 656 17.92 -12.36 -5.68
C LEU A 656 18.09 -12.89 -4.26
N ILE A 657 18.88 -12.19 -3.44
CA ILE A 657 19.08 -12.56 -2.04
C ILE A 657 17.84 -12.19 -1.22
N CYS A 658 17.46 -13.09 -0.33
CA CYS A 658 16.46 -12.88 0.70
C CYS A 658 17.02 -13.30 2.06
N SER A 659 16.73 -12.52 3.09
CA SER A 659 17.00 -12.88 4.47
C SER A 659 16.15 -14.08 4.91
N ASP A 660 16.76 -15.06 5.57
CA ASP A 660 16.07 -16.20 6.19
C ASP A 660 16.07 -16.09 7.73
N GLN A 661 16.68 -17.04 8.46
CA GLN A 661 16.77 -16.97 9.91
C GLN A 661 18.18 -16.57 10.33
N HIS A 662 18.30 -15.43 11.01
CA HIS A 662 19.56 -14.96 11.58
C HIS A 662 19.69 -15.41 13.03
N GLN A 663 20.92 -15.67 13.48
CA GLN A 663 21.23 -15.98 14.88
C GLN A 663 22.42 -15.12 15.29
N VAL A 664 22.17 -14.15 16.17
CA VAL A 664 23.22 -13.29 16.71
C VAL A 664 23.41 -13.65 18.18
N LYS A 665 24.66 -13.95 18.56
CA LYS A 665 25.05 -14.13 19.96
C LYS A 665 25.88 -12.93 20.39
N VAL A 666 25.47 -12.26 21.45
CA VAL A 666 26.21 -11.15 22.05
C VAL A 666 26.85 -11.62 23.35
N ILE A 667 28.14 -11.31 23.52
CA ILE A 667 28.98 -11.71 24.67
C ILE A 667 29.42 -10.47 25.44
#